data_AF-A0A5D2JAF4-F1
#
_entry.id   AF-A0A5D2JAF4-F1
#
_cell.length_a   1.000
_cell.length_b   1.000
_cell.length_c   1.000
_cell.angle_alpha   90.00
_cell.angle_beta   90.00
_cell.angle_gamma   90.00
#
_symmetry.space_group_name_H-M   'P 1'
#
loop_
_entity.id
_entity.type
_entity.pdbx_description
1 polymer ?
#
loop_
_entity_poly.entity_id
_entity_poly.type
_entity_poly.pdbx_seq_one_letter_code
_entity_poly.pdbx_strand_id
1 'polypeptide(L)'
;MSLLHFSHEHPLVSIESHSHEIEKVYCSGCGELVSGSSFGCVKCGFYLHRQCTEAPAEMNHPFHRNHNLNLLTRNPYGGRCICDFCGKTCENFVYHCSCNLDFHIKCALFSHSIGEKRNAEFQDIPRIDPSINTGNVTEELKKAECFACWKPLLDSVYFSPNYGFYLHAKCVDLPAEINHLFHQEHPLFLQFNSQRLFCKIGQKPQRRGFVYCCSPCKYVLHIQCATIPTKINQPFHRKHPLILQNVNECLPCQICQDTTKLNDIVYFCSICKFVLHGCCVSSPHIIEDKLHHEHPFILFQRQVSFCDACGTIGNYVPYICSTCNLAVHKKCIPVPRIIKFYRHQHNISHTYFIEQREHETWECRFCFEEVNTEHGYFCSKCNFIVHVNCATKNPLHYYEVDSIETMDSEEPVDLREIVTATWIKHSWHQHILTLSGDIQDFKQCDGCLLPIVTSYYCCSQCDFFLHKTCAELPVKKHFWFHYCQRLLKLTSGCIFQCDICGYLTSGFAYICDKCEGSLCLRCSLVSDMSRSQGHEHRIYPFLSEHADQVCSACDKSTYFTFKCKHCSFNLHLNCLTLPLTAQHRSEVHPFTLTYHDDNDNYSENHYCDICEKERNPKHWFYHCSACNTSAHTKCVLGEYSFIKSGTIYTDHPHPLTCVKRVQYYPECQICGKLCLDLSLECKTIGCSYIVHWECKRGKRGLHIAQ
;
A
#
# COMPACT_ATOMS: atom_id res chain seq x y z
N MET A 1 56.49 24.10 -3.26
CA MET A 1 56.13 23.26 -2.08
C MET A 1 55.37 22.04 -2.60
N SER A 2 55.71 20.83 -2.13
CA SER A 2 55.03 19.57 -2.52
C SER A 2 54.31 18.97 -1.30
N LEU A 3 53.10 18.43 -1.51
CA LEU A 3 52.23 17.90 -0.47
C LEU A 3 51.75 16.49 -0.85
N LEU A 4 51.86 15.52 0.06
CA LEU A 4 51.18 14.23 -0.09
C LEU A 4 49.73 14.36 0.40
N HIS A 5 48.75 14.16 -0.48
CA HIS A 5 47.33 14.29 -0.14
C HIS A 5 46.67 12.91 -0.08
N PHE A 6 45.81 12.67 0.91
CA PHE A 6 45.21 11.34 1.15
C PHE A 6 44.42 10.76 -0.04
N SER A 7 43.97 11.61 -0.96
CA SER A 7 43.21 11.21 -2.14
C SER A 7 44.06 10.84 -3.36
N HIS A 8 45.38 11.03 -3.31
CA HIS A 8 46.25 10.82 -4.48
C HIS A 8 47.65 10.35 -4.05
N GLU A 9 48.16 9.29 -4.69
CA GLU A 9 49.41 8.63 -4.30
C GLU A 9 50.66 9.47 -4.57
N HIS A 10 50.62 10.36 -5.56
CA HIS A 10 51.76 11.21 -5.93
C HIS A 10 51.74 12.55 -5.17
N PRO A 11 52.91 13.12 -4.82
CA PRO A 11 52.99 14.45 -4.24
C PRO A 11 52.42 15.51 -5.19
N LEU A 12 51.48 16.31 -4.70
CA LEU A 12 50.90 17.43 -5.43
C LEU A 12 51.81 18.65 -5.33
N VAL A 13 52.05 19.33 -6.44
CA VAL A 13 52.88 20.54 -6.50
C VAL A 13 51.98 21.77 -6.54
N SER A 14 52.34 22.82 -5.79
CA SER A 14 51.66 24.12 -5.85
C SER A 14 51.85 24.78 -7.22
N ILE A 15 50.76 25.20 -7.85
CA ILE A 15 50.68 25.87 -9.14
C ILE A 15 50.02 27.23 -8.89
N GLU A 16 50.75 28.33 -9.08
CA GLU A 16 50.30 29.67 -8.69
C GLU A 16 49.39 30.35 -9.74
N SER A 17 49.53 30.00 -11.02
CA SER A 17 48.66 30.50 -12.10
C SER A 17 48.61 29.53 -13.26
N HIS A 18 47.41 29.22 -13.74
CA HIS A 18 47.20 28.54 -15.02
C HIS A 18 47.27 29.60 -16.13
N SER A 19 48.26 29.53 -17.02
CA SER A 19 48.42 30.48 -18.12
C SER A 19 47.23 30.43 -19.08
N HIS A 20 46.82 31.58 -19.62
CA HIS A 20 45.58 31.81 -20.38
C HIS A 20 45.43 31.02 -21.71
N GLU A 21 46.30 30.08 -22.04
CA GLU A 21 46.28 29.34 -23.31
C GLU A 21 46.26 27.80 -23.20
N ILE A 22 46.00 27.21 -22.02
CA ILE A 22 46.01 25.75 -21.83
C ILE A 22 44.67 25.25 -21.26
N GLU A 23 44.28 24.03 -21.67
CA GLU A 23 43.07 23.26 -21.33
C GLU A 23 42.35 23.65 -20.02
N LYS A 24 41.02 23.74 -20.07
CA LYS A 24 40.17 23.94 -18.89
C LYS A 24 40.38 22.80 -17.89
N VAL A 25 41.15 23.06 -16.82
CA VAL A 25 41.42 22.10 -15.75
C VAL A 25 40.32 22.19 -14.68
N TYR A 26 39.78 21.03 -14.29
CA TYR A 26 38.77 20.93 -13.24
C TYR A 26 39.34 20.34 -11.96
N CYS A 27 38.86 20.83 -10.83
CA CYS A 27 39.23 20.34 -9.51
C CYS A 27 38.59 18.96 -9.27
N SER A 28 39.40 17.94 -9.02
CA SER A 28 38.94 16.58 -8.71
C SER A 28 38.18 16.47 -7.38
N GLY A 29 38.29 17.50 -6.52
CA GLY A 29 37.60 17.55 -5.23
C GLY A 29 36.18 18.12 -5.34
N CYS A 30 36.02 19.28 -5.96
CA CYS A 30 34.71 19.96 -6.04
C CYS A 30 34.04 19.91 -7.42
N GLY A 31 34.77 19.51 -8.47
CA GLY A 31 34.29 19.43 -9.86
C GLY A 31 34.28 20.75 -10.62
N GLU A 32 34.66 21.87 -10.00
CA GLU A 32 34.63 23.19 -10.63
C GLU A 32 35.94 23.53 -11.34
N LEU A 33 35.89 24.49 -12.27
CA LEU A 33 37.07 24.99 -12.96
C LEU A 33 38.09 25.55 -11.95
N VAL A 34 39.36 25.21 -12.13
CA VAL A 34 40.44 25.73 -11.30
C VAL A 34 40.76 27.15 -11.73
N SER A 35 40.42 28.13 -10.88
CA SER A 35 40.78 29.54 -11.04
C SER A 35 41.77 29.96 -9.95
N GLY A 36 42.98 30.37 -10.33
CA GLY A 36 44.04 30.80 -9.39
C GLY A 36 44.92 29.66 -8.86
N SER A 37 45.44 29.82 -7.65
CA SER A 37 46.41 28.88 -7.04
C SER A 37 45.80 27.51 -6.74
N SER A 38 46.48 26.44 -7.13
CA SER A 38 46.01 25.06 -6.99
C SER A 38 47.15 24.09 -6.69
N PHE A 39 46.81 22.86 -6.30
CA PHE A 39 47.77 21.78 -6.14
C PHE A 39 47.47 20.69 -7.16
N GLY A 40 48.47 20.22 -7.89
CA GLY A 40 48.23 19.23 -8.93
C GLY A 40 49.39 18.28 -9.19
N CYS A 41 49.04 17.12 -9.74
CA CYS A 41 49.95 16.16 -10.34
C CYS A 41 49.72 16.15 -11.85
N VAL A 42 50.59 16.84 -12.59
CA VAL A 42 50.49 16.99 -14.05
C VAL A 42 50.49 15.63 -14.75
N LYS A 43 51.28 14.67 -14.26
CA LYS A 43 51.35 13.30 -14.83
C LYS A 43 50.03 12.54 -14.76
N CYS A 44 49.23 12.80 -13.73
CA CYS A 44 47.97 12.11 -13.50
C CYS A 44 46.74 12.93 -13.90
N GLY A 45 46.92 14.18 -14.33
CA GLY A 45 45.81 15.10 -14.58
C GLY A 45 44.96 15.39 -13.34
N PHE A 46 45.52 15.23 -12.14
CA PHE A 46 44.80 15.38 -10.87
C PHE A 46 45.08 16.75 -10.28
N TYR A 47 44.03 17.56 -10.06
CA TYR A 47 44.17 18.94 -9.58
C TYR A 47 43.14 19.23 -8.48
N LEU A 48 43.54 20.01 -7.48
CA LEU A 48 42.68 20.45 -6.39
C LEU A 48 42.82 21.95 -6.18
N HIS A 49 41.71 22.65 -5.95
CA HIS A 49 41.77 24.00 -5.39
C HIS A 49 42.48 23.97 -4.04
N ARG A 50 43.18 25.06 -3.70
CA ARG A 50 43.83 25.21 -2.39
C ARG A 50 42.90 24.85 -1.23
N GLN A 51 41.66 25.36 -1.24
CA GLN A 51 40.64 25.06 -0.23
C GLN A 51 40.21 23.58 -0.20
N CYS A 52 40.22 22.89 -1.34
CA CYS A 52 39.91 21.45 -1.40
C CYS A 52 41.07 20.60 -0.88
N THR A 53 42.31 21.07 -1.07
CA THR A 53 43.53 20.43 -0.54
C THR A 53 43.67 20.63 0.97
N GLU A 54 43.29 21.81 1.47
CA GLU A 54 43.37 22.18 2.89
C GLU A 54 42.12 21.75 3.68
N ALA A 55 41.13 21.13 3.03
CA ALA A 55 39.90 20.69 3.68
C ALA A 55 40.18 19.57 4.71
N PRO A 56 39.62 19.65 5.93
CA PRO A 56 39.90 18.68 6.97
C PRO A 56 39.30 17.30 6.65
N ALA A 57 40.02 16.21 6.94
CA ALA A 57 39.52 14.85 6.73
C ALA A 57 38.31 14.53 7.62
N GLU A 58 38.28 15.07 8.83
CA GLU A 58 37.14 15.04 9.75
C GLU A 58 36.71 16.46 10.11
N MET A 59 35.41 16.76 10.02
CA MET A 59 34.84 18.07 10.33
C MET A 59 33.78 17.95 11.42
N ASN A 60 33.97 18.67 12.53
CA ASN A 60 32.92 18.89 13.53
C ASN A 60 32.05 20.06 13.09
N HIS A 61 30.87 19.75 12.53
CA HIS A 61 30.06 20.75 11.87
C HIS A 61 29.13 21.50 12.87
N PRO A 62 29.07 22.85 12.85
CA PRO A 62 28.33 23.64 13.85
C PRO A 62 26.82 23.35 13.88
N PHE A 63 26.24 22.96 12.73
CA PHE A 63 24.85 22.54 12.57
C PHE A 63 24.66 21.01 12.59
N HIS A 64 25.68 20.24 12.97
CA HIS A 64 25.63 18.79 13.16
C HIS A 64 26.59 18.34 14.27
N ARG A 65 26.36 18.81 15.49
CA ARG A 65 27.32 18.74 16.62
C ARG A 65 27.53 17.35 17.22
N ASN A 66 26.64 16.41 16.93
CA ASN A 66 26.67 15.09 17.56
C ASN A 66 27.52 14.06 16.82
N HIS A 67 27.90 14.35 15.57
CA HIS A 67 28.72 13.45 14.77
C HIS A 67 29.69 14.26 13.91
N ASN A 68 30.84 13.65 13.62
CA ASN A 68 31.78 14.21 12.65
C ASN A 68 31.36 13.85 11.22
N LEU A 69 31.64 14.76 10.30
CA LEU A 69 31.59 14.51 8.86
C LEU A 69 32.97 14.04 8.39
N ASN A 70 33.02 12.92 7.69
CA ASN A 70 34.25 12.36 7.13
C ASN A 70 34.32 12.67 5.63
N LEU A 71 35.47 13.16 5.17
CA LEU A 71 35.70 13.46 3.76
C LEU A 71 36.01 12.19 2.98
N LEU A 72 35.13 11.82 2.06
CA LEU A 72 35.27 10.68 1.17
C LEU A 72 35.60 11.14 -0.25
N THR A 73 36.51 10.42 -0.90
CA THR A 73 36.93 10.70 -2.28
C THR A 73 36.00 10.09 -3.32
N ARG A 74 35.05 9.25 -2.87
CA ARG A 74 34.05 8.57 -3.69
C ARG A 74 32.71 8.60 -2.99
N ASN A 75 31.65 8.45 -3.78
CA ASN A 75 30.30 8.34 -3.31
C ASN A 75 30.16 7.16 -2.30
N PRO A 76 29.63 7.40 -1.08
CA PRO A 76 29.45 6.35 -0.06
C PRO A 76 28.41 5.30 -0.47
N TYR A 77 27.56 5.60 -1.46
CA TYR A 77 26.53 4.72 -1.96
C TYR A 77 26.91 4.14 -3.32
N GLY A 78 26.55 2.88 -3.59
CA GLY A 78 26.61 2.29 -4.93
C GLY A 78 25.57 2.87 -5.92
N GLY A 79 25.02 4.06 -5.64
CA GLY A 79 23.92 4.71 -6.35
C GLY A 79 23.99 6.24 -6.25
N ARG A 80 22.86 6.96 -6.34
CA ARG A 80 22.83 8.43 -6.37
C ARG A 80 23.03 9.05 -4.97
N CYS A 81 24.11 9.82 -4.76
CA CYS A 81 24.30 10.68 -3.59
C CYS A 81 23.79 12.10 -3.87
N ILE A 82 23.09 12.72 -2.92
CA ILE A 82 22.54 14.08 -3.06
C ILE A 82 22.97 14.91 -1.86
N CYS A 83 23.55 16.08 -2.12
CA CYS A 83 23.94 17.02 -1.07
C CYS A 83 22.71 17.54 -0.32
N ASP A 84 22.68 17.42 1.00
CA ASP A 84 21.56 17.87 1.84
C ASP A 84 21.49 19.38 1.99
N PHE A 85 22.54 20.09 1.59
CA PHE A 85 22.59 21.55 1.59
C PHE A 85 22.06 22.16 0.29
N CYS A 86 22.60 21.79 -0.87
CA CYS A 86 22.22 22.39 -2.16
C CYS A 86 21.24 21.54 -2.99
N GLY A 87 20.99 20.29 -2.60
CA GLY A 87 20.07 19.39 -3.29
C GLY A 87 20.58 18.80 -4.61
N LYS A 88 21.81 19.11 -5.04
CA LYS A 88 22.43 18.58 -6.28
C LYS A 88 23.17 17.26 -6.03
N THR A 89 23.43 16.51 -7.09
CA THR A 89 24.17 15.23 -7.05
C THR A 89 25.60 15.42 -6.59
N CYS A 90 26.09 14.55 -5.70
CA CYS A 90 27.49 14.50 -5.29
C CYS A 90 28.26 13.57 -6.23
N GLU A 91 29.02 14.14 -7.15
CA GLU A 91 29.81 13.40 -8.15
C GLU A 91 31.31 13.33 -7.80
N ASN A 92 31.78 14.22 -6.92
CA ASN A 92 33.18 14.34 -6.49
C ASN A 92 33.30 14.12 -4.97
N PHE A 93 34.28 14.74 -4.32
CA PHE A 93 34.51 14.54 -2.89
C PHE A 93 33.31 14.98 -2.07
N VAL A 94 32.95 14.15 -1.09
CA VAL A 94 31.74 14.31 -0.28
C VAL A 94 32.07 14.15 1.20
N TYR A 95 31.59 15.09 2.00
CA TYR A 95 31.55 14.92 3.44
C TYR A 95 30.35 14.07 3.81
N HIS A 96 30.60 12.92 4.43
CA HIS A 96 29.60 11.93 4.79
C HIS A 96 29.60 11.66 6.30
N CYS A 97 28.42 11.58 6.88
CA CYS A 97 28.22 11.09 8.24
C CYS A 97 27.46 9.76 8.22
N SER A 98 27.74 8.88 9.20
CA SER A 98 27.00 7.63 9.43
C SER A 98 25.49 7.81 9.63
N CYS A 99 25.01 9.02 9.93
CA CYS A 99 23.58 9.33 9.97
C CYS A 99 22.96 9.67 8.59
N ASN A 100 23.69 9.42 7.49
CA ASN A 100 23.33 9.74 6.11
C ASN A 100 23.15 11.25 5.86
N LEU A 101 23.98 12.07 6.49
CA LEU A 101 24.11 13.50 6.14
C LEU A 101 25.27 13.65 5.15
N ASP A 102 24.96 14.17 3.96
CA ASP A 102 25.92 14.28 2.87
C ASP A 102 26.06 15.72 2.38
N PHE A 103 27.30 16.22 2.28
CA PHE A 103 27.60 17.53 1.71
C PHE A 103 28.68 17.47 0.64
N HIS A 104 28.52 18.25 -0.43
CA HIS A 104 29.68 18.62 -1.25
C HIS A 104 30.73 19.29 -0.37
N ILE A 105 32.01 19.08 -0.67
CA ILE A 105 33.13 19.75 0.01
C ILE A 105 32.91 21.27 0.16
N LYS A 106 32.48 21.94 -0.91
CA LYS A 106 32.19 23.39 -0.91
C LYS A 106 30.99 23.76 -0.04
N CYS A 107 29.95 22.92 0.00
CA CYS A 107 28.76 23.17 0.79
C CYS A 107 29.05 23.01 2.29
N ALA A 108 29.84 22.01 2.66
CA ALA A 108 30.29 21.80 4.04
C ALA A 108 31.17 22.96 4.51
N LEU A 109 32.20 23.33 3.75
CA LEU A 109 33.09 24.44 4.11
C LEU A 109 32.35 25.77 4.23
N PHE A 110 31.45 26.05 3.27
CA PHE A 110 30.63 27.26 3.29
C PHE A 110 29.68 27.27 4.50
N SER A 111 28.88 26.22 4.69
CA SER A 111 27.93 26.16 5.82
C SER A 111 28.61 26.13 7.20
N HIS A 112 29.83 25.61 7.27
CA HIS A 112 30.69 25.69 8.45
C HIS A 112 31.10 27.15 8.75
N SER A 113 31.50 27.93 7.74
CA SER A 113 31.87 29.34 7.94
C SER A 113 30.68 30.20 8.40
N ILE A 114 29.46 29.86 7.97
CA ILE A 114 28.21 30.43 8.51
C ILE A 114 28.10 30.19 10.02
N GLY A 115 28.29 28.94 10.47
CA GLY A 115 28.14 28.60 11.88
C GLY A 115 29.22 29.19 12.79
N GLU A 116 30.42 29.46 12.27
CA GLU A 116 31.51 30.11 13.01
C GLU A 116 31.38 31.64 13.13
N LYS A 117 30.37 32.26 12.47
CA LYS A 117 30.19 33.73 12.43
C LYS A 117 31.44 34.47 11.94
N ARG A 118 32.19 33.91 10.99
CA ARG A 118 33.26 34.67 10.30
C ARG A 118 32.63 35.69 9.36
N ASN A 119 32.27 36.85 9.91
CA ASN A 119 31.59 37.95 9.22
C ASN A 119 32.29 38.45 7.94
N ALA A 120 33.59 38.17 7.75
CA ALA A 120 34.36 38.63 6.60
C ALA A 120 33.87 38.06 5.26
N GLU A 121 33.43 36.80 5.19
CA GLU A 121 32.95 36.20 3.93
C GLU A 121 31.51 36.64 3.57
N PHE A 122 30.74 37.13 4.55
CA PHE A 122 29.35 37.58 4.36
C PHE A 122 29.22 39.03 3.91
N GLN A 123 30.23 39.87 4.17
CA GLN A 123 30.23 41.27 3.73
C GLN A 123 30.34 41.40 2.20
N ASP A 124 30.95 40.42 1.54
CA ASP A 124 31.15 40.41 0.09
C ASP A 124 30.01 39.72 -0.70
N ILE A 125 29.03 39.11 -0.02
CA ILE A 125 27.86 38.49 -0.68
C ILE A 125 26.79 39.56 -0.92
N PRO A 126 26.34 39.79 -2.18
CA PRO A 126 25.34 40.81 -2.47
C PRO A 126 24.03 40.53 -1.72
N ARG A 127 23.58 41.51 -0.93
CA ARG A 127 22.21 41.54 -0.42
C ARG A 127 21.30 41.98 -1.54
N ILE A 128 20.36 41.13 -1.92
CA ILE A 128 19.42 41.44 -2.99
C ILE A 128 18.14 41.95 -2.35
N ASP A 129 17.77 43.18 -2.71
CA ASP A 129 16.48 43.76 -2.37
C ASP A 129 15.53 43.59 -3.57
N PRO A 130 14.49 42.75 -3.47
CA PRO A 130 13.49 42.59 -4.51
C PRO A 130 12.82 43.92 -4.92
N SER A 131 12.76 44.90 -4.01
CA SER A 131 12.09 46.20 -4.20
C SER A 131 12.84 47.14 -5.16
N ILE A 132 14.16 46.96 -5.30
CA ILE A 132 15.04 47.88 -6.06
C ILE A 132 15.27 47.34 -7.49
N ASN A 133 15.04 46.05 -7.72
CA ASN A 133 15.30 45.40 -9.00
C ASN A 133 14.05 45.42 -9.89
N THR A 134 13.73 46.57 -10.48
CA THR A 134 12.61 46.77 -11.42
C THR A 134 12.82 46.15 -12.82
N GLY A 135 13.87 45.35 -13.02
CA GLY A 135 14.15 44.65 -14.27
C GLY A 135 14.16 43.13 -14.07
N ASN A 136 13.10 42.46 -14.54
CA ASN A 136 12.95 40.99 -14.60
C ASN A 136 13.18 40.25 -13.26
N VAL A 137 12.20 40.28 -12.36
CA VAL A 137 12.01 39.17 -11.41
C VAL A 137 11.79 37.90 -12.23
N THR A 138 12.78 37.00 -12.26
CA THR A 138 12.68 35.72 -12.99
C THR A 138 11.56 34.87 -12.40
N GLU A 139 10.89 34.05 -13.22
CA GLU A 139 9.90 33.05 -12.75
C GLU A 139 10.47 32.11 -11.67
N GLU A 140 11.80 31.94 -11.65
CA GLU A 140 12.53 31.21 -10.61
C GLU A 140 12.43 31.87 -9.23
N LEU A 141 12.53 33.21 -9.14
CA LEU A 141 12.41 33.94 -7.87
C LEU A 141 10.98 33.92 -7.31
N LYS A 142 9.96 33.85 -8.17
CA LYS A 142 8.57 33.68 -7.72
C LYS A 142 8.32 32.35 -7.01
N LYS A 143 9.12 31.33 -7.34
CA LYS A 143 9.05 29.98 -6.75
C LYS A 143 10.11 29.73 -5.69
N ALA A 144 11.06 30.64 -5.51
CA ALA A 144 12.16 30.50 -4.58
C ALA A 144 11.69 30.71 -3.13
N GLU A 145 12.05 29.76 -2.27
CA GLU A 145 11.76 29.78 -0.83
C GLU A 145 13.07 29.90 -0.04
N CYS A 146 13.01 30.55 1.13
CA CYS A 146 14.13 30.59 2.07
C CYS A 146 14.45 29.19 2.60
N PHE A 147 15.71 28.75 2.52
CA PHE A 147 16.17 27.43 2.96
C PHE A 147 15.92 27.15 4.46
N ALA A 148 15.98 28.18 5.30
CA ALA A 148 15.74 28.04 6.73
C ALA A 148 14.25 28.00 7.10
N CYS A 149 13.42 28.74 6.37
CA CYS A 149 12.09 29.12 6.84
C CYS A 149 10.97 28.77 5.84
N TRP A 150 11.32 28.40 4.62
CA TRP A 150 10.43 27.98 3.53
C TRP A 150 9.33 28.98 3.18
N LYS A 151 9.51 30.26 3.53
CA LYS A 151 8.65 31.34 3.04
C LYS A 151 9.21 31.88 1.71
N PRO A 152 8.34 32.37 0.81
CA PRO A 152 8.76 33.07 -0.40
C PRO A 152 9.73 34.22 -0.11
N LEU A 153 10.62 34.49 -1.06
CA LEU A 153 11.64 35.55 -0.94
C LEU A 153 11.16 36.93 -1.41
N LEU A 154 10.07 36.98 -2.17
CA LEU A 154 9.59 38.17 -2.89
C LEU A 154 9.42 39.43 -2.02
N ASP A 155 9.14 39.26 -0.73
CA ASP A 155 8.84 40.36 0.20
C ASP A 155 9.93 40.61 1.25
N SER A 156 11.15 40.10 1.05
CA SER A 156 12.21 40.21 2.07
C SER A 156 13.61 40.18 1.48
N VAL A 157 14.50 41.05 1.99
CA VAL A 157 15.93 41.03 1.67
C VAL A 157 16.48 39.63 1.89
N TYR A 158 17.16 39.10 0.88
CA TYR A 158 17.67 37.74 0.89
C TYR A 158 19.12 37.66 0.39
N PHE A 159 19.77 36.57 0.79
CA PHE A 159 21.08 36.16 0.36
C PHE A 159 20.93 35.05 -0.68
N SER A 160 21.67 35.16 -1.78
CA SER A 160 21.80 34.11 -2.80
C SER A 160 23.27 33.74 -2.98
N PRO A 161 23.83 32.89 -2.11
CA PRO A 161 25.15 32.34 -2.35
C PRO A 161 25.17 31.55 -3.67
N ASN A 162 26.31 31.50 -4.37
CA ASN A 162 26.52 30.75 -5.62
C ASN A 162 26.31 29.21 -5.50
N TYR A 163 25.72 28.74 -4.39
CA TYR A 163 25.48 27.35 -4.02
C TYR A 163 24.02 26.91 -4.18
N GLY A 164 23.16 27.73 -4.81
CA GLY A 164 21.83 27.30 -5.27
C GLY A 164 20.75 27.22 -4.20
N PHE A 165 20.85 28.03 -3.15
CA PHE A 165 19.80 28.19 -2.14
C PHE A 165 19.70 29.66 -1.74
N TYR A 166 18.61 30.01 -1.06
CA TYR A 166 18.33 31.38 -0.65
C TYR A 166 18.07 31.45 0.86
N LEU A 167 18.49 32.52 1.52
CA LEU A 167 18.16 32.77 2.92
C LEU A 167 17.64 34.18 3.11
N HIS A 168 16.56 34.35 3.87
CA HIS A 168 16.20 35.69 4.33
C HIS A 168 17.29 36.26 5.22
N ALA A 169 17.46 37.59 5.21
CA ALA A 169 18.47 38.23 6.04
C ALA A 169 18.32 37.88 7.54
N LYS A 170 17.08 37.92 8.04
CA LYS A 170 16.72 37.50 9.41
C LYS A 170 16.97 36.01 9.72
N CYS A 171 17.07 35.17 8.69
CA CYS A 171 17.30 33.73 8.85
C CYS A 171 18.78 33.35 8.89
N VAL A 172 19.68 34.29 8.57
CA VAL A 172 21.13 34.10 8.73
C VAL A 172 21.52 34.18 10.21
N ASP A 173 20.91 35.09 10.95
CA ASP A 173 21.22 35.34 12.37
C ASP A 173 20.34 34.54 13.35
N LEU A 174 19.87 33.35 12.95
CA LEU A 174 19.06 32.51 13.84
C LEU A 174 19.87 32.09 15.09
N PRO A 175 19.27 32.15 16.29
CA PRO A 175 19.93 31.66 17.50
C PRO A 175 20.36 30.20 17.35
N ALA A 176 21.60 29.88 17.71
CA ALA A 176 22.11 28.51 17.66
C ALA A 176 21.46 27.58 18.71
N GLU A 177 20.90 28.18 19.77
CA GLU A 177 20.28 27.50 20.90
C GLU A 177 19.03 28.28 21.35
N ILE A 178 17.95 27.57 21.66
CA ILE A 178 16.72 28.14 22.22
C ILE A 178 16.16 27.25 23.32
N ASN A 179 15.42 27.86 24.26
CA ASN A 179 14.57 27.14 25.21
C ASN A 179 13.11 27.28 24.78
N HIS A 180 12.41 26.16 24.64
CA HIS A 180 11.04 26.15 24.14
C HIS A 180 10.05 25.72 25.22
N LEU A 181 8.88 26.38 25.29
CA LEU A 181 7.90 26.17 26.36
C LEU A 181 7.43 24.70 26.50
N PHE A 182 7.33 23.98 25.39
CA PHE A 182 6.90 22.58 25.35
C PHE A 182 8.04 21.56 25.42
N HIS A 183 9.27 22.03 25.68
CA HIS A 183 10.46 21.20 25.85
C HIS A 183 11.49 21.94 26.70
N GLN A 184 11.28 21.92 28.03
CA GLN A 184 12.12 22.63 29.00
C GLN A 184 13.24 21.77 29.59
N GLU A 185 13.17 20.44 29.44
CA GLU A 185 14.17 19.51 29.99
C GLU A 185 15.56 19.72 29.39
N HIS A 186 15.62 20.04 28.09
CA HIS A 186 16.87 20.36 27.40
C HIS A 186 16.66 21.50 26.39
N PRO A 187 17.70 22.32 26.15
CA PRO A 187 17.67 23.30 25.06
C PRO A 187 17.58 22.62 23.69
N LEU A 188 16.98 23.32 22.73
CA LEU A 188 16.94 22.91 21.34
C LEU A 188 18.05 23.62 20.56
N PHE A 189 18.79 22.88 19.75
CA PHE A 189 19.89 23.39 18.95
C PHE A 189 19.52 23.49 17.48
N LEU A 190 20.01 24.52 16.80
CA LEU A 190 19.85 24.69 15.36
C LEU A 190 20.71 23.65 14.61
N GLN A 191 20.07 22.75 13.85
CA GLN A 191 20.75 21.69 13.11
C GLN A 191 20.17 21.49 11.72
N PHE A 192 20.90 20.76 10.87
CA PHE A 192 20.36 20.27 9.60
C PHE A 192 19.34 19.16 9.80
N ASN A 193 18.26 19.22 9.03
CA ASN A 193 17.26 18.18 9.00
C ASN A 193 17.72 16.93 8.20
N SER A 194 18.67 16.17 8.73
CA SER A 194 19.13 14.91 8.10
C SER A 194 18.16 13.75 8.33
N GLN A 195 17.56 13.69 9.52
CA GLN A 195 16.72 12.54 9.94
C GLN A 195 15.25 12.63 9.49
N ARG A 196 14.84 13.73 8.84
CA ARG A 196 13.46 13.99 8.36
C ARG A 196 12.36 13.74 9.42
N LEU A 197 12.69 13.98 10.69
CA LEU A 197 11.77 13.78 11.81
C LEU A 197 10.59 14.76 11.71
N PHE A 198 9.41 14.35 12.18
CA PHE A 198 8.22 15.20 12.17
C PHE A 198 8.37 16.36 13.17
N CYS A 199 7.94 17.56 12.76
CA CYS A 199 7.77 18.66 13.70
C CYS A 199 6.72 18.31 14.75
N LYS A 200 7.04 18.49 16.04
CA LYS A 200 6.08 18.23 17.13
C LYS A 200 4.84 19.14 17.12
N ILE A 201 4.97 20.37 16.61
CA ILE A 201 3.85 21.33 16.49
C ILE A 201 3.24 21.31 15.08
N GLY A 202 4.08 21.18 14.06
CA GLY A 202 3.66 21.27 12.66
C GLY A 202 3.08 19.99 12.08
N GLN A 203 3.40 18.83 12.68
CA GLN A 203 2.93 17.48 12.29
C GLN A 203 3.04 17.14 10.80
N LYS A 204 3.98 17.76 10.09
CA LYS A 204 4.30 17.46 8.69
C LYS A 204 5.72 16.96 8.57
N PRO A 205 6.01 16.06 7.62
CA PRO A 205 7.38 15.67 7.32
C PRO A 205 8.12 16.91 6.83
N GLN A 206 9.32 17.10 7.37
CA GLN A 206 10.13 18.27 7.13
C GLN A 206 10.75 18.20 5.72
N ARG A 207 10.71 19.29 4.95
CA ARG A 207 11.58 19.47 3.77
C ARG A 207 13.04 19.65 4.22
N ARG A 208 14.00 19.66 3.30
CA ARG A 208 15.41 19.96 3.63
C ARG A 208 15.53 21.41 4.14
N GLY A 209 16.34 21.63 5.17
CA GLY A 209 16.48 22.94 5.81
C GLY A 209 17.02 22.88 7.24
N PHE A 210 16.99 24.04 7.91
CA PHE A 210 17.33 24.15 9.33
C PHE A 210 16.13 23.82 10.23
N VAL A 211 16.41 23.17 11.35
CA VAL A 211 15.43 22.84 12.40
C VAL A 211 16.02 23.07 13.78
N TYR A 212 15.16 23.30 14.76
CA TYR A 212 15.54 23.25 16.17
C TYR A 212 15.31 21.84 16.69
N CYS A 213 16.35 21.19 17.21
CA CYS A 213 16.23 19.84 17.72
C CYS A 213 16.96 19.58 19.03
N CYS A 214 16.38 18.69 19.84
CA CYS A 214 17.04 18.01 20.93
C CYS A 214 17.24 16.55 20.54
N SER A 215 18.49 16.16 20.34
CA SER A 215 18.84 14.80 19.91
C SER A 215 18.54 13.73 20.97
N PRO A 216 18.83 13.94 22.28
CA PRO A 216 18.44 12.98 23.33
C PRO A 216 16.94 12.65 23.32
N CYS A 217 16.08 13.67 23.21
CA CYS A 217 14.63 13.50 23.26
C CYS A 217 13.99 13.24 21.88
N LYS A 218 14.78 13.26 20.80
CA LYS A 218 14.30 13.25 19.40
C LYS A 218 13.17 14.27 19.16
N TYR A 219 13.29 15.44 19.79
CA TYR A 219 12.30 16.51 19.71
C TYR A 219 12.72 17.49 18.62
N VAL A 220 11.86 17.73 17.62
CA VAL A 220 12.17 18.58 16.47
C VAL A 220 11.07 19.62 16.23
N LEU A 221 11.48 20.86 15.98
CA LEU A 221 10.62 21.98 15.61
C LEU A 221 11.10 22.64 14.32
N HIS A 222 10.15 23.02 13.46
CA HIS A 222 10.40 24.02 12.42
C HIS A 222 10.86 25.34 13.05
N ILE A 223 11.63 26.14 12.31
CA ILE A 223 12.04 27.48 12.74
C ILE A 223 10.82 28.36 13.11
N GLN A 224 9.73 28.29 12.35
CA GLN A 224 8.50 29.01 12.69
C GLN A 224 7.76 28.44 13.90
N CYS A 225 7.84 27.12 14.10
CA CYS A 225 7.19 26.47 15.24
C CYS A 225 7.88 26.86 16.55
N ALA A 226 9.18 27.14 16.52
CA ALA A 226 9.91 27.65 17.69
C ALA A 226 9.49 29.06 18.14
N THR A 227 8.95 29.86 17.22
CA THR A 227 8.53 31.26 17.48
C THR A 227 7.01 31.43 17.40
N ILE A 228 6.27 30.31 17.46
CA ILE A 228 4.83 30.34 17.27
C ILE A 228 4.14 30.99 18.48
N PRO A 229 3.15 31.89 18.30
CA PRO A 229 2.49 32.55 19.42
C PRO A 229 1.72 31.56 20.32
N THR A 230 1.77 31.72 21.64
CA THR A 230 1.02 30.85 22.56
C THR A 230 -0.50 31.11 22.54
N LYS A 231 -0.92 32.29 22.10
CA LYS A 231 -2.32 32.71 22.00
C LYS A 231 -2.57 33.38 20.65
N ILE A 232 -3.63 32.97 19.97
CA ILE A 232 -4.04 33.54 18.67
C ILE A 232 -5.54 33.83 18.64
N ASN A 233 -5.93 34.82 17.84
CA ASN A 233 -7.33 35.08 17.51
C ASN A 233 -7.57 34.66 16.06
N GLN A 234 -8.67 33.95 15.79
CA GLN A 234 -8.99 33.45 14.46
C GLN A 234 -10.30 34.06 13.93
N PRO A 235 -10.36 34.52 12.67
CA PRO A 235 -11.57 35.14 12.10
C PRO A 235 -12.79 34.23 12.08
N PHE A 236 -12.59 32.91 11.99
CA PHE A 236 -13.64 31.89 12.03
C PHE A 236 -13.94 31.37 13.45
N HIS A 237 -13.28 31.92 14.48
CA HIS A 237 -13.52 31.59 15.89
C HIS A 237 -13.36 32.86 16.75
N ARG A 238 -14.31 33.78 16.61
CA ARG A 238 -14.21 35.16 17.14
C ARG A 238 -14.54 35.30 18.62
N LYS A 239 -15.33 34.36 19.18
CA LYS A 239 -15.85 34.47 20.55
C LYS A 239 -14.77 34.21 21.59
N HIS A 240 -13.81 33.33 21.31
CA HIS A 240 -12.75 33.00 22.24
C HIS A 240 -11.40 32.88 21.52
N PRO A 241 -10.29 33.31 22.16
CA PRO A 241 -8.96 33.07 21.64
C PRO A 241 -8.63 31.57 21.66
N LEU A 242 -7.75 31.13 20.75
CA LEU A 242 -7.17 29.79 20.80
C LEU A 242 -5.84 29.84 21.56
N ILE A 243 -5.63 28.86 22.43
CA ILE A 243 -4.42 28.71 23.24
C ILE A 243 -3.64 27.50 22.75
N LEU A 244 -2.35 27.65 22.55
CA LEU A 244 -1.45 26.56 22.20
C LEU A 244 -1.23 25.69 23.43
N GLN A 245 -1.57 24.41 23.35
CA GLN A 245 -1.43 23.46 24.46
C GLN A 245 -1.42 22.00 23.96
N ASN A 246 -1.06 21.08 24.86
CA ASN A 246 -1.25 19.65 24.62
C ASN A 246 -2.73 19.28 24.75
N VAL A 247 -3.23 18.45 23.83
CA VAL A 247 -4.59 17.90 23.93
C VAL A 247 -4.58 16.47 24.46
N ASN A 248 -5.54 16.19 25.35
CA ASN A 248 -5.77 14.87 25.95
C ASN A 248 -6.93 14.11 25.29
N GLU A 249 -7.51 14.68 24.23
CA GLU A 249 -8.65 14.12 23.48
C GLU A 249 -8.28 14.05 22.00
N CYS A 250 -8.78 13.02 21.30
CA CYS A 250 -8.60 12.85 19.86
C CYS A 250 -9.69 13.64 19.11
N LEU A 251 -9.39 14.87 18.73
CA LEU A 251 -10.34 15.81 18.12
C LEU A 251 -9.91 16.17 16.69
N PRO A 252 -10.86 16.31 15.74
CA PRO A 252 -10.52 16.68 14.38
C PRO A 252 -10.13 18.16 14.27
N CYS A 253 -9.00 18.43 13.61
CA CYS A 253 -8.61 19.79 13.25
C CYS A 253 -9.61 20.41 12.27
N GLN A 254 -10.04 21.64 12.58
CA GLN A 254 -11.13 22.32 11.87
C GLN A 254 -10.82 22.72 10.41
N ILE A 255 -9.56 22.65 9.98
CA ILE A 255 -9.14 22.94 8.59
C ILE A 255 -8.76 21.66 7.83
N CYS A 256 -7.83 20.86 8.36
CA CYS A 256 -7.36 19.67 7.64
C CYS A 256 -8.21 18.42 7.87
N GLN A 257 -9.03 18.39 8.92
CA GLN A 257 -9.83 17.23 9.32
C GLN A 257 -9.01 15.96 9.63
N ASP A 258 -7.73 16.14 9.94
CA ASP A 258 -6.93 15.09 10.58
C ASP A 258 -7.19 15.13 12.08
N THR A 259 -7.33 13.95 12.67
CA THR A 259 -7.60 13.79 14.10
C THR A 259 -6.31 13.92 14.89
N THR A 260 -6.33 14.74 15.94
CA THR A 260 -5.20 14.84 16.88
C THR A 260 -4.99 13.53 17.61
N LYS A 261 -3.74 13.26 17.98
CA LYS A 261 -3.34 12.20 18.90
C LYS A 261 -3.20 12.77 20.32
N LEU A 262 -3.16 11.86 21.30
CA LEU A 262 -2.86 12.22 22.68
C LEU A 262 -1.49 12.92 22.77
N ASN A 263 -1.43 14.01 23.53
CA ASN A 263 -0.26 14.87 23.73
C ASN A 263 0.21 15.65 22.48
N ASP A 264 -0.62 15.79 21.46
CA ASP A 264 -0.32 16.68 20.34
C ASP A 264 -0.40 18.16 20.77
N ILE A 265 0.56 18.96 20.32
CA ILE A 265 0.59 20.41 20.57
C ILE A 265 -0.24 21.12 19.50
N VAL A 266 -1.40 21.63 19.88
CA VAL A 266 -2.35 22.29 18.97
C VAL A 266 -2.93 23.56 19.57
N TYR A 267 -3.50 24.41 18.72
CA TYR A 267 -4.33 25.52 19.18
C TYR A 267 -5.71 25.00 19.55
N PHE A 268 -6.09 25.18 20.81
CA PHE A 268 -7.33 24.67 21.36
C PHE A 268 -8.15 25.77 22.06
N CYS A 269 -9.46 25.68 21.92
CA CYS A 269 -10.41 26.38 22.78
C CYS A 269 -11.17 25.36 23.63
N SER A 270 -11.00 25.44 24.95
CA SER A 270 -11.70 24.56 25.90
C SER A 270 -13.21 24.76 25.92
N ILE A 271 -13.68 25.99 25.66
CA ILE A 271 -15.11 26.35 25.70
C ILE A 271 -15.85 25.77 24.49
N CYS A 272 -15.31 25.97 23.29
CA CYS A 272 -15.94 25.55 22.04
C CYS A 272 -15.48 24.16 21.56
N LYS A 273 -14.53 23.52 22.26
CA LYS A 273 -13.83 22.31 21.82
C LYS A 273 -13.25 22.45 20.40
N PHE A 274 -12.81 23.67 20.05
CA PHE A 274 -12.27 24.01 18.73
C PHE A 274 -10.78 23.67 18.66
N VAL A 275 -10.35 22.92 17.64
CA VAL A 275 -8.96 22.45 17.48
C VAL A 275 -8.38 22.87 16.14
N LEU A 276 -7.13 23.34 16.17
CA LEU A 276 -6.39 23.72 14.98
C LEU A 276 -4.91 23.31 15.12
N HIS A 277 -4.41 22.51 14.18
CA HIS A 277 -2.98 22.22 14.11
C HIS A 277 -2.18 23.52 13.92
N GLY A 278 -0.98 23.61 14.50
CA GLY A 278 -0.12 24.79 14.33
C GLY A 278 0.18 25.10 12.87
N CYS A 279 0.35 24.07 12.03
CA CYS A 279 0.54 24.23 10.58
C CYS A 279 -0.72 24.67 9.82
N CYS A 280 -1.91 24.48 10.41
CA CYS A 280 -3.17 24.85 9.79
C CYS A 280 -3.51 26.34 9.97
N VAL A 281 -2.95 27.00 10.98
CA VAL A 281 -3.09 28.46 11.19
C VAL A 281 -2.62 29.25 9.96
N SER A 282 -1.51 28.81 9.35
CA SER A 282 -0.93 29.43 8.16
C SER A 282 -1.35 28.71 6.88
N SER A 283 -2.55 28.13 6.84
CA SER A 283 -3.04 27.48 5.62
C SER A 283 -3.15 28.49 4.48
N PRO A 284 -2.77 28.11 3.25
CA PRO A 284 -2.83 29.02 2.11
C PRO A 284 -4.27 29.46 1.86
N HIS A 285 -4.45 30.74 1.53
CA HIS A 285 -5.77 31.30 1.21
C HIS A 285 -6.32 30.77 -0.11
N ILE A 286 -5.44 30.46 -1.07
CA ILE A 286 -5.81 29.93 -2.38
C ILE A 286 -5.04 28.64 -2.59
N ILE A 287 -5.73 27.59 -3.05
CA ILE A 287 -5.15 26.32 -3.46
C ILE A 287 -5.54 26.09 -4.91
N GLU A 288 -4.54 25.89 -5.76
CA GLU A 288 -4.72 25.50 -7.16
C GLU A 288 -4.30 24.05 -7.31
N ASP A 289 -5.23 23.20 -7.74
CA ASP A 289 -4.97 21.79 -8.03
C ASP A 289 -5.59 21.43 -9.38
N LYS A 290 -4.98 21.94 -10.46
CA LYS A 290 -5.48 21.80 -11.83
C LYS A 290 -5.62 20.35 -12.29
N LEU A 291 -4.99 19.40 -11.60
CA LEU A 291 -5.09 17.97 -11.91
C LEU A 291 -6.46 17.43 -11.48
N HIS A 292 -6.89 17.73 -10.26
CA HIS A 292 -8.13 17.19 -9.69
C HIS A 292 -9.31 18.16 -9.83
N HIS A 293 -9.06 19.48 -9.91
CA HIS A 293 -10.09 20.50 -10.07
C HIS A 293 -9.58 21.72 -10.86
N GLU A 294 -10.29 22.10 -11.92
CA GLU A 294 -9.84 23.15 -12.86
C GLU A 294 -9.77 24.54 -12.23
N HIS A 295 -10.65 24.82 -11.27
CA HIS A 295 -10.79 26.12 -10.65
C HIS A 295 -10.03 26.21 -9.33
N PRO A 296 -9.58 27.42 -8.94
CA PRO A 296 -8.95 27.63 -7.65
C PRO A 296 -9.95 27.49 -6.50
N PHE A 297 -9.48 26.93 -5.40
CA PHE A 297 -10.21 26.84 -4.14
C PHE A 297 -9.75 27.94 -3.18
N ILE A 298 -10.69 28.69 -2.62
CA ILE A 298 -10.44 29.81 -1.71
C ILE A 298 -10.85 29.43 -0.29
N LEU A 299 -9.99 29.66 0.69
CA LEU A 299 -10.31 29.41 2.10
C LEU A 299 -11.45 30.34 2.55
N PHE A 300 -12.60 29.74 2.86
CA PHE A 300 -13.77 30.48 3.34
C PHE A 300 -13.73 30.61 4.86
N GLN A 301 -13.59 31.83 5.37
CA GLN A 301 -13.36 32.10 6.80
C GLN A 301 -14.64 32.02 7.66
N ARG A 302 -15.49 31.02 7.42
CA ARG A 302 -16.65 30.69 8.25
C ARG A 302 -16.78 29.18 8.34
N GLN A 303 -17.37 28.70 9.43
CA GLN A 303 -17.67 27.28 9.57
C GLN A 303 -18.88 26.91 8.72
N VAL A 304 -18.79 25.77 8.06
CA VAL A 304 -19.89 25.14 7.31
C VAL A 304 -20.07 23.73 7.85
N SER A 305 -21.27 23.16 7.68
CA SER A 305 -21.69 21.92 8.32
C SER A 305 -21.52 20.67 7.46
N PHE A 306 -21.19 20.78 6.17
CA PHE A 306 -21.13 19.65 5.25
C PHE A 306 -20.08 19.86 4.16
N CYS A 307 -19.50 18.78 3.64
CA CYS A 307 -18.51 18.79 2.56
C CYS A 307 -19.05 18.16 1.29
N ASP A 308 -19.08 18.92 0.20
CA ASP A 308 -19.60 18.46 -1.10
C ASP A 308 -18.80 17.30 -1.69
N ALA A 309 -17.49 17.25 -1.43
CA ALA A 309 -16.66 16.18 -1.98
C ALA A 309 -16.86 14.83 -1.29
N CYS A 310 -16.87 14.78 0.06
CA CYS A 310 -16.88 13.51 0.79
C CYS A 310 -18.18 13.23 1.55
N GLY A 311 -19.10 14.19 1.62
CA GLY A 311 -20.40 14.05 2.27
C GLY A 311 -20.38 14.03 3.79
N THR A 312 -19.22 14.24 4.41
CA THR A 312 -19.16 14.21 5.88
C THR A 312 -19.75 15.50 6.46
N ILE A 313 -20.61 15.32 7.46
CA ILE A 313 -21.25 16.38 8.23
C ILE A 313 -20.36 16.71 9.43
N GLY A 314 -20.13 17.99 9.67
CA GLY A 314 -19.33 18.47 10.80
C GLY A 314 -19.07 19.95 10.68
N ASN A 315 -18.68 20.58 11.78
CA ASN A 315 -18.24 21.98 11.75
C ASN A 315 -16.78 22.00 11.29
N TYR A 316 -16.52 22.66 10.15
CA TYR A 316 -15.18 22.85 9.64
C TYR A 316 -15.09 24.13 8.80
N VAL A 317 -13.87 24.58 8.54
CA VAL A 317 -13.59 25.74 7.70
C VAL A 317 -13.32 25.23 6.28
N PRO A 318 -14.23 25.43 5.30
CA PRO A 318 -14.08 24.86 3.98
C PRO A 318 -13.19 25.70 3.08
N TYR A 319 -12.75 25.06 2.01
CA TYR A 319 -12.31 25.73 0.80
C TYR A 319 -13.47 25.75 -0.19
N ILE A 320 -13.76 26.93 -0.74
CA ILE A 320 -14.85 27.13 -1.70
C ILE A 320 -14.32 27.33 -3.12
N CYS A 321 -14.93 26.65 -4.07
CA CYS A 321 -14.81 26.98 -5.48
C CYS A 321 -16.04 27.80 -5.87
N SER A 322 -15.87 29.10 -6.13
CA SER A 322 -16.97 29.99 -6.49
C SER A 322 -17.58 29.65 -7.86
N THR A 323 -16.80 29.08 -8.78
CA THR A 323 -17.27 28.73 -10.12
C THR A 323 -18.17 27.50 -10.12
N CYS A 324 -17.80 26.48 -9.34
CA CYS A 324 -18.56 25.22 -9.23
C CYS A 324 -19.54 25.21 -8.06
N ASN A 325 -19.53 26.26 -7.22
CA ASN A 325 -20.31 26.35 -5.98
C ASN A 325 -20.10 25.16 -5.03
N LEU A 326 -18.84 24.71 -4.89
CA LEU A 326 -18.46 23.58 -4.03
C LEU A 326 -17.76 24.08 -2.76
N ALA A 327 -18.10 23.54 -1.61
CA ALA A 327 -17.44 23.68 -0.32
C ALA A 327 -16.83 22.34 0.11
N VAL A 328 -15.50 22.28 0.19
CA VAL A 328 -14.77 21.03 0.45
C VAL A 328 -13.78 21.17 1.61
N HIS A 329 -13.49 20.05 2.28
CA HIS A 329 -12.36 19.99 3.20
C HIS A 329 -11.04 20.22 2.46
N LYS A 330 -10.03 20.73 3.16
CA LYS A 330 -8.66 20.83 2.62
C LYS A 330 -8.13 19.48 2.14
N LYS A 331 -8.43 18.39 2.88
CA LYS A 331 -8.04 17.02 2.50
C LYS A 331 -8.84 16.45 1.33
N CYS A 332 -9.96 17.06 0.97
CA CYS A 332 -10.83 16.62 -0.12
C CYS A 332 -10.56 17.34 -1.45
N ILE A 333 -9.71 18.38 -1.45
CA ILE A 333 -9.28 19.06 -2.68
C ILE A 333 -8.58 18.08 -3.65
N PRO A 334 -7.62 17.23 -3.21
CA PRO A 334 -6.94 16.29 -4.09
C PRO A 334 -7.73 14.97 -4.27
N VAL A 335 -9.06 14.97 -4.07
CA VAL A 335 -9.86 13.77 -4.34
C VAL A 335 -9.90 13.58 -5.86
N PRO A 336 -9.52 12.41 -6.38
CA PRO A 336 -9.45 12.21 -7.82
C PRO A 336 -10.81 12.29 -8.50
N ARG A 337 -10.85 12.78 -9.75
CA ARG A 337 -12.11 12.81 -10.51
C ARG A 337 -12.54 11.42 -10.98
N ILE A 338 -11.59 10.58 -11.39
CA ILE A 338 -11.85 9.26 -11.95
C ILE A 338 -10.85 8.29 -11.33
N ILE A 339 -11.35 7.18 -10.82
CA ILE A 339 -10.52 6.13 -10.25
C ILE A 339 -10.89 4.76 -10.81
N LYS A 340 -9.91 3.87 -10.85
CA LYS A 340 -10.15 2.44 -10.93
C LYS A 340 -10.17 1.84 -9.52
N PHE A 341 -11.34 1.38 -9.10
CA PHE A 341 -11.53 0.81 -7.77
C PHE A 341 -11.48 -0.72 -7.81
N TYR A 342 -10.72 -1.35 -6.90
CA TYR A 342 -10.46 -2.80 -7.01
C TYR A 342 -11.70 -3.70 -6.94
N ARG A 343 -12.78 -3.26 -6.30
CA ARG A 343 -14.04 -4.02 -6.25
C ARG A 343 -14.92 -3.85 -7.50
N HIS A 344 -14.53 -3.02 -8.46
CA HIS A 344 -15.33 -2.75 -9.64
C HIS A 344 -14.52 -2.77 -10.94
N GLN A 345 -15.11 -3.34 -11.98
CA GLN A 345 -14.42 -3.48 -13.27
C GLN A 345 -14.36 -2.18 -14.06
N HIS A 346 -15.33 -1.28 -13.93
CA HIS A 346 -15.30 -0.02 -14.66
C HIS A 346 -14.59 1.08 -13.86
N ASN A 347 -14.08 2.07 -14.57
CA ASN A 347 -13.67 3.31 -13.96
C ASN A 347 -14.92 3.97 -13.36
N ILE A 348 -14.78 4.49 -12.15
CA ILE A 348 -15.84 5.20 -11.43
C ILE A 348 -15.45 6.66 -11.33
N SER A 349 -16.40 7.55 -11.56
CA SER A 349 -16.19 8.99 -11.51
C SER A 349 -16.80 9.57 -10.25
N HIS A 350 -16.13 10.58 -9.67
CA HIS A 350 -16.68 11.37 -8.59
C HIS A 350 -17.80 12.24 -9.13
N THR A 351 -19.02 12.02 -8.63
CA THR A 351 -20.23 12.71 -9.09
C THR A 351 -20.87 13.49 -7.97
N TYR A 352 -21.24 14.74 -8.27
CA TYR A 352 -21.96 15.64 -7.37
C TYR A 352 -23.48 15.61 -7.59
N PHE A 353 -23.93 14.98 -8.69
CA PHE A 353 -25.33 14.89 -9.07
C PHE A 353 -25.62 13.48 -9.61
N ILE A 354 -26.30 12.65 -8.83
CA ILE A 354 -26.81 11.36 -9.27
C ILE A 354 -28.33 11.48 -9.39
N GLU A 355 -28.88 11.22 -10.58
CA GLU A 355 -30.33 11.22 -10.79
C GLU A 355 -31.00 10.19 -9.88
N GLN A 356 -31.83 10.68 -8.95
CA GLN A 356 -32.65 9.82 -8.10
C GLN A 356 -33.83 9.27 -8.91
N ARG A 357 -34.00 7.95 -8.93
CA ARG A 357 -35.28 7.34 -9.31
C ARG A 357 -36.15 7.32 -8.06
N GLU A 358 -37.41 7.74 -8.19
CA GLU A 358 -38.35 7.73 -7.07
C GLU A 358 -38.37 6.32 -6.42
N HIS A 359 -38.14 6.27 -5.10
CA HIS A 359 -38.18 5.09 -4.23
C HIS A 359 -36.95 4.15 -4.14
N GLU A 360 -35.78 4.50 -4.70
CA GLU A 360 -34.54 3.72 -4.52
C GLU A 360 -33.47 4.49 -3.72
N THR A 361 -33.11 4.00 -2.53
CA THR A 361 -31.94 4.47 -1.77
C THR A 361 -30.67 3.85 -2.35
N TRP A 362 -29.65 4.66 -2.59
CA TRP A 362 -28.36 4.18 -3.07
C TRP A 362 -27.53 3.60 -1.91
N GLU A 363 -27.01 2.39 -2.07
CA GLU A 363 -26.18 1.72 -1.06
C GLU A 363 -24.72 1.60 -1.52
N CYS A 364 -23.79 1.96 -0.62
CA CYS A 364 -22.36 1.89 -0.88
C CYS A 364 -21.92 0.43 -1.05
N ARG A 365 -21.33 0.06 -2.19
CA ARG A 365 -20.85 -1.31 -2.46
C ARG A 365 -19.59 -1.72 -1.70
N PHE A 366 -19.14 -0.88 -0.77
CA PHE A 366 -18.01 -1.17 0.12
C PHE A 366 -18.45 -1.36 1.58
N CYS A 367 -19.22 -0.41 2.14
CA CYS A 367 -19.69 -0.48 3.53
C CYS A 367 -21.17 -0.88 3.68
N PHE A 368 -21.94 -0.87 2.59
CA PHE A 368 -23.38 -1.22 2.54
C PHE A 368 -24.31 -0.30 3.34
N GLU A 369 -23.79 0.87 3.71
CA GLU A 369 -24.55 2.00 4.24
C GLU A 369 -25.10 2.87 3.11
N GLU A 370 -26.15 3.62 3.42
CA GLU A 370 -26.79 4.54 2.49
C GLU A 370 -25.81 5.64 2.02
N VAL A 371 -25.85 5.95 0.73
CA VAL A 371 -25.06 6.98 0.08
C VAL A 371 -26.01 8.11 -0.30
N ASN A 372 -25.74 9.32 0.18
CA ASN A 372 -26.40 10.50 -0.35
C ASN A 372 -25.95 10.70 -1.81
N THR A 373 -26.93 10.84 -2.70
CA THR A 373 -26.78 10.98 -4.15
C THR A 373 -26.05 12.24 -4.59
N GLU A 374 -25.85 13.19 -3.69
CA GLU A 374 -25.11 14.42 -3.94
C GLU A 374 -23.59 14.21 -3.89
N HIS A 375 -23.10 13.06 -3.42
CA HIS A 375 -21.66 12.81 -3.33
C HIS A 375 -21.30 11.32 -3.32
N GLY A 376 -20.50 10.90 -4.31
CA GLY A 376 -20.04 9.52 -4.38
C GLY A 376 -19.21 9.26 -5.61
N TYR A 377 -18.57 8.10 -5.64
CA TYR A 377 -18.07 7.56 -6.89
C TYR A 377 -19.14 6.69 -7.52
N PHE A 378 -19.46 6.95 -8.78
CA PHE A 378 -20.54 6.30 -9.50
C PHE A 378 -20.05 5.69 -10.82
N CYS A 379 -20.60 4.53 -11.17
CA CYS A 379 -20.51 3.92 -12.50
C CYS A 379 -21.87 3.92 -13.20
N SER A 380 -21.98 4.68 -14.29
CA SER A 380 -23.19 4.73 -15.12
C SER A 380 -23.54 3.41 -15.82
N LYS A 381 -22.54 2.56 -16.11
CA LYS A 381 -22.75 1.28 -16.80
C LYS A 381 -23.34 0.19 -15.90
N CYS A 382 -23.05 0.23 -14.60
CA CYS A 382 -23.36 -0.86 -13.68
C CYS A 382 -24.22 -0.47 -12.49
N ASN A 383 -24.63 0.80 -12.36
CA ASN A 383 -25.28 1.33 -11.16
C ASN A 383 -24.48 0.99 -9.89
N PHE A 384 -23.15 1.11 -9.98
CA PHE A 384 -22.23 0.86 -8.88
C PHE A 384 -21.92 2.18 -8.20
N ILE A 385 -22.13 2.27 -6.89
CA ILE A 385 -21.86 3.47 -6.09
C ILE A 385 -21.05 3.13 -4.84
N VAL A 386 -20.07 3.97 -4.50
CA VAL A 386 -19.27 3.86 -3.27
C VAL A 386 -19.04 5.26 -2.69
N HIS A 387 -19.12 5.40 -1.36
CA HIS A 387 -18.76 6.67 -0.71
C HIS A 387 -17.33 7.05 -1.07
N VAL A 388 -17.06 8.35 -1.24
CA VAL A 388 -15.71 8.85 -1.50
C VAL A 388 -14.70 8.35 -0.47
N ASN A 389 -15.02 8.48 0.83
CA ASN A 389 -14.15 8.01 1.89
C ASN A 389 -13.96 6.49 1.90
N CYS A 390 -14.93 5.70 1.43
CA CYS A 390 -14.79 4.26 1.32
C CYS A 390 -13.87 3.87 0.16
N ALA A 391 -13.99 4.58 -0.97
CA ALA A 391 -13.13 4.36 -2.14
C ALA A 391 -11.69 4.80 -1.89
N THR A 392 -11.49 5.90 -1.16
CA THR A 392 -10.17 6.51 -0.92
C THR A 392 -9.54 6.14 0.43
N LYS A 393 -10.17 5.27 1.24
CA LYS A 393 -9.68 4.87 2.58
C LYS A 393 -8.24 4.35 2.56
N ASN A 394 -7.88 3.56 1.54
CA ASN A 394 -6.56 2.98 1.38
C ASN A 394 -6.04 3.27 -0.04
N PRO A 395 -4.88 3.94 -0.18
CA PRO A 395 -4.27 4.22 -1.49
C PRO A 395 -3.98 2.98 -2.34
N LEU A 396 -3.92 1.78 -1.75
CA LEU A 396 -3.74 0.52 -2.49
C LEU A 396 -5.04 -0.01 -3.12
N HIS A 397 -6.19 0.55 -2.76
CA HIS A 397 -7.50 0.09 -3.25
C HIS A 397 -7.92 0.76 -4.56
N TYR A 398 -7.23 1.82 -4.97
CA TYR A 398 -7.54 2.55 -6.20
C TYR A 398 -6.28 3.12 -6.85
N TYR A 399 -6.41 3.47 -8.12
CA TYR A 399 -5.46 4.37 -8.80
C TYR A 399 -6.24 5.34 -9.69
N GLU A 400 -5.62 6.48 -9.94
CA GLU A 400 -6.20 7.58 -10.71
C GLU A 400 -6.09 7.28 -12.21
N VAL A 401 -7.12 7.68 -12.97
CA VAL A 401 -7.18 7.48 -14.42
C VAL A 401 -7.55 8.79 -15.10
N ASP A 402 -6.89 9.11 -16.20
CA ASP A 402 -7.06 10.40 -16.89
C ASP A 402 -8.37 10.51 -17.70
N SER A 403 -9.01 9.39 -18.05
CA SER A 403 -10.27 9.38 -18.80
C SER A 403 -11.18 8.17 -18.46
N ILE A 404 -12.46 8.29 -18.82
CA ILE A 404 -13.46 7.21 -18.71
C ILE A 404 -13.28 6.17 -19.84
N GLU A 405 -12.38 6.41 -20.79
CA GLU A 405 -12.13 5.48 -21.87
C GLU A 405 -11.56 4.17 -21.32
N THR A 406 -12.26 3.10 -21.69
CA THR A 406 -12.05 1.74 -21.25
C THR A 406 -10.66 1.28 -21.65
N MET A 407 -9.90 0.69 -20.71
CA MET A 407 -8.93 -0.33 -21.13
C MET A 407 -9.67 -1.30 -22.04
N ASP A 408 -9.11 -1.53 -23.22
CA ASP A 408 -9.64 -2.44 -24.24
C ASP A 408 -10.33 -3.62 -23.57
N SER A 409 -11.63 -3.76 -23.83
CA SER A 409 -12.31 -5.02 -23.61
C SER A 409 -11.65 -6.04 -24.53
N GLU A 410 -10.54 -6.63 -24.11
CA GLU A 410 -10.10 -7.90 -24.65
C GLU A 410 -11.31 -8.82 -24.53
N GLU A 411 -11.98 -9.08 -25.65
CA GLU A 411 -13.17 -9.90 -25.67
C GLU A 411 -12.87 -11.23 -24.96
N PRO A 412 -13.78 -11.74 -24.13
CA PRO A 412 -13.57 -13.00 -23.46
C PRO A 412 -13.39 -14.09 -24.52
N VAL A 413 -12.17 -14.59 -24.67
CA VAL A 413 -11.89 -15.74 -25.52
C VAL A 413 -12.68 -16.92 -24.95
N ASP A 414 -13.59 -17.51 -25.74
CA ASP A 414 -14.30 -18.73 -25.35
C ASP A 414 -13.32 -19.91 -25.44
N LEU A 415 -13.26 -20.73 -24.40
CA LEU A 415 -12.44 -21.94 -24.38
C LEU A 415 -13.01 -23.07 -25.23
N ARG A 416 -14.24 -22.89 -25.69
CA ARG A 416 -15.01 -23.87 -26.44
C ARG A 416 -15.11 -23.44 -27.90
N GLU A 417 -14.90 -24.42 -28.75
CA GLU A 417 -15.39 -24.39 -30.12
C GLU A 417 -16.70 -25.18 -30.13
N ILE A 418 -17.83 -24.49 -30.31
CA ILE A 418 -19.16 -25.11 -30.37
C ILE A 418 -19.27 -25.85 -31.70
N VAL A 419 -19.31 -27.18 -31.66
CA VAL A 419 -19.49 -28.02 -32.86
C VAL A 419 -20.98 -28.15 -33.17
N THR A 420 -21.80 -28.41 -32.14
CA THR A 420 -23.27 -28.43 -32.18
C THR A 420 -23.85 -27.95 -30.85
N ALA A 421 -25.17 -27.86 -30.71
CA ALA A 421 -25.82 -27.50 -29.45
C ALA A 421 -25.46 -28.42 -28.26
N THR A 422 -25.00 -29.65 -28.53
CA THR A 422 -24.65 -30.65 -27.51
C THR A 422 -23.17 -31.03 -27.50
N TRP A 423 -22.41 -30.71 -28.55
CA TRP A 423 -20.99 -31.08 -28.68
C TRP A 423 -20.06 -29.88 -28.67
N ILE A 424 -19.04 -29.94 -27.83
CA ILE A 424 -18.01 -28.90 -27.73
C ILE A 424 -16.62 -29.51 -27.85
N LYS A 425 -15.70 -28.77 -28.46
CA LYS A 425 -14.26 -29.02 -28.33
C LYS A 425 -13.69 -28.02 -27.34
N HIS A 426 -12.98 -28.53 -26.33
CA HIS A 426 -12.55 -27.73 -25.18
C HIS A 426 -11.02 -27.59 -25.17
N SER A 427 -10.51 -26.39 -24.92
CA SER A 427 -9.07 -26.09 -25.07
C SER A 427 -8.13 -26.94 -24.19
N TRP A 428 -8.62 -27.45 -23.06
CA TRP A 428 -7.86 -28.34 -22.15
C TRP A 428 -8.18 -29.82 -22.30
N HIS A 429 -8.93 -30.21 -23.35
CA HIS A 429 -9.23 -31.61 -23.62
C HIS A 429 -9.22 -31.92 -25.12
N GLN A 430 -8.49 -32.96 -25.53
CA GLN A 430 -8.28 -33.26 -26.95
C GLN A 430 -9.51 -33.87 -27.65
N HIS A 431 -10.38 -34.55 -26.91
CA HIS A 431 -11.58 -35.18 -27.47
C HIS A 431 -12.80 -34.25 -27.42
N ILE A 432 -13.80 -34.56 -28.25
CA ILE A 432 -15.10 -33.86 -28.24
C ILE A 432 -15.86 -34.25 -26.97
N LEU A 433 -16.39 -33.24 -26.27
CA LEU A 433 -17.24 -33.44 -25.11
C LEU A 433 -18.72 -33.35 -25.51
N THR A 434 -19.52 -34.26 -24.99
CA THR A 434 -20.96 -34.33 -25.22
C THR A 434 -21.73 -33.92 -23.98
N LEU A 435 -22.75 -33.09 -24.14
CA LEU A 435 -23.67 -32.69 -23.07
C LEU A 435 -24.56 -33.87 -22.70
N SER A 436 -24.54 -34.27 -21.43
CA SER A 436 -25.39 -35.31 -20.85
C SER A 436 -26.22 -34.77 -19.69
N GLY A 437 -27.44 -35.28 -19.57
CA GLY A 437 -28.37 -35.02 -18.47
C GLY A 437 -28.55 -36.22 -17.54
N ASP A 438 -28.01 -37.40 -17.88
CA ASP A 438 -28.21 -38.62 -17.11
C ASP A 438 -27.22 -38.69 -15.94
N ILE A 439 -27.77 -38.59 -14.73
CA ILE A 439 -27.04 -38.64 -13.45
C ILE A 439 -27.34 -40.00 -12.81
N GLN A 440 -26.72 -41.06 -13.33
CA GLN A 440 -26.87 -42.41 -12.75
C GLN A 440 -25.72 -42.76 -11.79
N ASP A 441 -24.53 -42.17 -11.99
CA ASP A 441 -23.32 -42.46 -11.21
C ASP A 441 -22.69 -41.19 -10.60
N PHE A 442 -21.99 -41.36 -9.47
CA PHE A 442 -21.21 -40.29 -8.85
C PHE A 442 -20.00 -39.94 -9.72
N LYS A 443 -20.08 -38.79 -10.42
CA LYS A 443 -19.00 -38.25 -11.25
C LYS A 443 -18.49 -36.94 -10.64
N GLN A 444 -17.19 -36.69 -10.74
CA GLN A 444 -16.56 -35.46 -10.27
C GLN A 444 -16.16 -34.59 -11.46
N CYS A 445 -16.37 -33.28 -11.34
CA CYS A 445 -15.95 -32.32 -12.35
C CYS A 445 -14.43 -32.09 -12.30
N ASP A 446 -13.75 -32.24 -13.42
CA ASP A 446 -12.30 -32.02 -13.58
C ASP A 446 -11.86 -30.57 -13.38
N GLY A 447 -12.78 -29.62 -13.58
CA GLY A 447 -12.52 -28.20 -13.39
C GLY A 447 -12.54 -27.80 -11.92
N CYS A 448 -13.70 -27.96 -11.26
CA CYS A 448 -13.91 -27.45 -9.90
C CYS A 448 -13.72 -28.50 -8.80
N LEU A 449 -13.57 -29.78 -9.19
CA LEU A 449 -13.42 -30.93 -8.30
C LEU A 449 -14.59 -31.14 -7.34
N LEU A 450 -15.78 -30.67 -7.73
CA LEU A 450 -17.03 -30.94 -7.02
C LEU A 450 -17.81 -32.07 -7.69
N PRO A 451 -18.69 -32.76 -6.95
CA PRO A 451 -19.61 -33.73 -7.52
C PRO A 451 -20.51 -33.11 -8.60
N ILE A 452 -20.80 -33.90 -9.64
CA ILE A 452 -21.72 -33.53 -10.71
C ILE A 452 -23.12 -33.98 -10.31
N VAL A 453 -23.98 -32.99 -10.05
CA VAL A 453 -25.39 -33.18 -9.68
C VAL A 453 -26.35 -32.48 -10.65
N THR A 454 -25.81 -31.88 -11.70
CA THR A 454 -26.55 -31.14 -12.75
C THR A 454 -26.02 -31.52 -14.13
N SER A 455 -26.58 -30.94 -15.19
CA SER A 455 -26.09 -31.10 -16.57
C SER A 455 -24.57 -30.91 -16.69
N TYR A 456 -23.92 -31.80 -17.43
CA TYR A 456 -22.46 -31.86 -17.55
C TYR A 456 -22.02 -32.26 -18.96
N TYR A 457 -20.79 -31.90 -19.29
CA TYR A 457 -20.09 -32.36 -20.49
C TYR A 457 -19.21 -33.57 -20.13
N CYS A 458 -19.27 -34.63 -20.92
CA CYS A 458 -18.45 -35.82 -20.74
C CYS A 458 -17.74 -36.23 -22.03
N CYS A 459 -16.57 -36.83 -21.88
CA CYS A 459 -15.88 -37.50 -22.98
C CYS A 459 -16.31 -38.97 -23.04
N SER A 460 -16.56 -39.48 -24.25
CA SER A 460 -16.85 -40.92 -24.46
C SER A 460 -15.58 -41.78 -24.50
N GLN A 461 -14.40 -41.17 -24.70
CA GLN A 461 -13.13 -41.86 -24.89
C GLN A 461 -12.28 -41.93 -23.61
N CYS A 462 -12.58 -41.09 -22.62
CA CYS A 462 -11.83 -41.05 -21.36
C CYS A 462 -12.66 -40.50 -20.21
N ASP A 463 -12.17 -40.70 -18.99
CA ASP A 463 -12.83 -40.30 -17.75
C ASP A 463 -12.62 -38.80 -17.44
N PHE A 464 -13.22 -37.96 -18.30
CA PHE A 464 -13.16 -36.50 -18.23
C PHE A 464 -14.56 -35.89 -18.23
N PHE A 465 -14.86 -35.11 -17.20
CA PHE A 465 -16.18 -34.52 -16.96
C PHE A 465 -16.08 -33.06 -16.54
N LEU A 466 -16.95 -32.19 -17.07
CA LEU A 466 -17.06 -30.80 -16.63
C LEU A 466 -18.51 -30.45 -16.37
N HIS A 467 -18.80 -29.72 -15.29
CA HIS A 467 -20.09 -29.01 -15.20
C HIS A 467 -20.25 -28.13 -16.43
N LYS A 468 -21.49 -27.97 -16.92
CA LYS A 468 -21.78 -27.03 -18.00
C LYS A 468 -21.11 -25.68 -17.73
N THR A 469 -21.38 -25.10 -16.56
CA THR A 469 -20.81 -23.81 -16.11
C THR A 469 -19.28 -23.77 -16.05
N CYS A 470 -18.62 -24.90 -15.75
CA CYS A 470 -17.15 -24.98 -15.74
C CYS A 470 -16.56 -24.99 -17.15
N ALA A 471 -17.29 -25.54 -18.13
CA ALA A 471 -16.88 -25.51 -19.53
C ALA A 471 -17.08 -24.13 -20.18
N GLU A 472 -18.05 -23.32 -19.70
CA GLU A 472 -18.36 -21.98 -20.25
C GLU A 472 -17.59 -20.84 -19.57
N LEU A 473 -16.55 -21.14 -18.79
CA LEU A 473 -15.80 -20.13 -18.06
C LEU A 473 -14.98 -19.22 -18.99
N PRO A 474 -14.88 -17.92 -18.69
CA PRO A 474 -14.04 -17.02 -19.48
C PRO A 474 -12.55 -17.28 -19.21
N VAL A 475 -11.71 -17.24 -20.25
CA VAL A 475 -10.23 -17.40 -20.12
C VAL A 475 -9.62 -16.34 -19.20
N LYS A 476 -10.12 -15.11 -19.29
CA LYS A 476 -9.65 -13.97 -18.50
C LYS A 476 -10.83 -13.41 -17.70
N LYS A 477 -10.66 -13.24 -16.39
CA LYS A 477 -11.73 -12.73 -15.51
C LYS A 477 -11.17 -11.74 -14.49
N HIS A 478 -11.92 -10.66 -14.24
CA HIS A 478 -11.65 -9.74 -13.14
C HIS A 478 -12.32 -10.26 -11.85
N PHE A 479 -11.62 -10.16 -10.72
CA PHE A 479 -12.15 -10.58 -9.42
C PHE A 479 -12.20 -9.38 -8.47
N TRP A 480 -13.38 -9.11 -7.91
CA TRP A 480 -13.65 -7.94 -7.07
C TRP A 480 -12.84 -7.91 -5.77
N PHE A 481 -12.32 -9.05 -5.31
CA PHE A 481 -11.46 -9.13 -4.13
C PHE A 481 -9.96 -9.16 -4.46
N HIS A 482 -9.57 -9.14 -5.75
CA HIS A 482 -8.17 -9.19 -6.15
C HIS A 482 -7.60 -7.78 -6.33
N TYR A 483 -6.79 -7.34 -5.37
CA TYR A 483 -6.27 -5.97 -5.29
C TYR A 483 -5.41 -5.52 -6.48
N CYS A 484 -4.82 -6.43 -7.27
CA CYS A 484 -4.01 -6.05 -8.42
C CYS A 484 -4.84 -5.54 -9.62
N GLN A 485 -6.16 -5.74 -9.61
CA GLN A 485 -7.11 -5.24 -10.61
C GLN A 485 -6.81 -5.65 -12.08
N ARG A 486 -5.94 -6.65 -12.25
CA ARG A 486 -5.64 -7.30 -13.54
C ARG A 486 -6.63 -8.44 -13.79
N LEU A 487 -6.81 -8.77 -15.07
CA LEU A 487 -7.49 -9.99 -15.48
C LEU A 487 -6.63 -11.19 -15.07
N LEU A 488 -7.18 -12.09 -14.25
CA LEU A 488 -6.51 -13.36 -13.98
C LEU A 488 -6.78 -14.31 -15.15
N LYS A 489 -5.76 -15.08 -15.52
CA LYS A 489 -5.82 -16.05 -16.61
C LYS A 489 -6.16 -17.43 -16.06
N LEU A 490 -7.15 -18.08 -16.67
CA LEU A 490 -7.51 -19.45 -16.38
C LEU A 490 -6.43 -20.39 -16.91
N THR A 491 -5.98 -21.31 -16.06
CA THR A 491 -5.00 -22.34 -16.33
C THR A 491 -5.46 -23.67 -15.74
N SER A 492 -4.83 -24.76 -16.17
CA SER A 492 -5.13 -26.13 -15.76
C SER A 492 -3.84 -26.95 -15.67
N GLY A 493 -3.87 -28.04 -14.91
CA GLY A 493 -2.83 -29.07 -14.92
C GLY A 493 -1.70 -28.88 -13.89
N CYS A 494 -1.84 -27.95 -12.94
CA CYS A 494 -0.89 -27.80 -11.83
C CYS A 494 -1.59 -27.94 -10.46
N ILE A 495 -0.82 -28.37 -9.46
CA ILE A 495 -1.25 -28.37 -8.06
C ILE A 495 -0.86 -27.03 -7.45
N PHE A 496 -1.81 -26.31 -6.90
CA PHE A 496 -1.59 -24.99 -6.30
C PHE A 496 -2.42 -24.82 -5.04
N GLN A 497 -1.97 -23.94 -4.14
CA GLN A 497 -2.71 -23.58 -2.94
C GLN A 497 -3.54 -22.34 -3.26
N CYS A 498 -4.87 -22.44 -3.12
CA CYS A 498 -5.74 -21.29 -3.36
C CYS A 498 -5.55 -20.22 -2.29
N ASP A 499 -5.28 -18.97 -2.68
CA ASP A 499 -5.05 -17.86 -1.75
C ASP A 499 -6.27 -17.52 -0.89
N ILE A 500 -7.45 -17.88 -1.39
CA ILE A 500 -8.71 -17.60 -0.72
C ILE A 500 -9.07 -18.68 0.29
N CYS A 501 -9.26 -19.92 -0.16
CA CYS A 501 -9.72 -20.99 0.73
C CYS A 501 -8.59 -21.74 1.44
N GLY A 502 -7.33 -21.51 1.04
CA GLY A 502 -6.16 -22.18 1.59
C GLY A 502 -6.00 -23.65 1.21
N TYR A 503 -6.99 -24.25 0.52
CA TYR A 503 -6.92 -25.64 0.08
C TYR A 503 -5.95 -25.82 -1.09
N LEU A 504 -5.24 -26.93 -1.05
CA LEU A 504 -4.45 -27.42 -2.17
C LEU A 504 -5.38 -28.04 -3.23
N THR A 505 -5.28 -27.60 -4.47
CA THR A 505 -6.18 -27.97 -5.56
C THR A 505 -5.43 -28.34 -6.83
N SER A 506 -5.93 -29.32 -7.57
CA SER A 506 -5.41 -29.71 -8.89
C SER A 506 -6.37 -29.39 -10.04
N GLY A 507 -7.49 -28.71 -9.76
CA GLY A 507 -8.48 -28.30 -10.76
C GLY A 507 -8.04 -27.07 -11.55
N PHE A 508 -8.98 -26.43 -12.25
CA PHE A 508 -8.66 -25.18 -12.95
C PHE A 508 -8.39 -24.03 -11.97
N ALA A 509 -7.48 -23.15 -12.35
CA ALA A 509 -6.98 -22.05 -11.54
C ALA A 509 -7.04 -20.74 -12.30
N TYR A 510 -7.47 -19.67 -11.67
CA TYR A 510 -7.21 -18.31 -12.15
C TYR A 510 -5.91 -17.80 -11.52
N ILE A 511 -4.93 -17.42 -12.33
CA ILE A 511 -3.63 -16.93 -11.87
C ILE A 511 -3.41 -15.49 -12.33
N CYS A 512 -2.86 -14.67 -11.42
CA CYS A 512 -2.38 -13.32 -11.72
C CYS A 512 -0.93 -13.35 -12.18
N ASP A 513 -0.63 -12.72 -13.31
CA ASP A 513 0.72 -12.61 -13.87
C ASP A 513 1.66 -11.73 -13.04
N LYS A 514 1.12 -10.74 -12.32
CA LYS A 514 1.88 -9.74 -11.59
C LYS A 514 2.22 -10.14 -10.16
N CYS A 515 1.28 -10.75 -9.45
CA CYS A 515 1.44 -11.06 -8.02
C CYS A 515 1.45 -12.55 -7.71
N GLU A 516 1.47 -13.40 -8.74
CA GLU A 516 1.44 -14.88 -8.64
C GLU A 516 0.24 -15.42 -7.84
N GLY A 517 -0.78 -14.57 -7.60
CA GLY A 517 -1.95 -14.94 -6.84
C GLY A 517 -2.77 -15.99 -7.59
N SER A 518 -3.24 -17.01 -6.88
CA SER A 518 -3.89 -18.19 -7.44
C SER A 518 -5.24 -18.49 -6.78
N LEU A 519 -6.25 -18.69 -7.62
CA LEU A 519 -7.63 -18.82 -7.20
C LEU A 519 -8.27 -20.07 -7.80
N CYS A 520 -8.82 -20.95 -6.95
CA CYS A 520 -9.57 -22.10 -7.43
C CYS A 520 -10.96 -21.69 -7.95
N LEU A 521 -11.55 -22.50 -8.84
CA LEU A 521 -12.87 -22.19 -9.40
C LEU A 521 -13.97 -21.99 -8.36
N ARG A 522 -13.94 -22.73 -7.25
CA ARG A 522 -14.94 -22.59 -6.18
C ARG A 522 -14.93 -21.19 -5.58
N CYS A 523 -13.76 -20.64 -5.34
CA CYS A 523 -13.60 -19.29 -4.82
C CYS A 523 -13.82 -18.21 -5.91
N SER A 524 -13.64 -18.55 -7.18
CA SER A 524 -13.84 -17.64 -8.33
C SER A 524 -15.31 -17.35 -8.65
N LEU A 525 -16.21 -18.18 -8.14
CA LEU A 525 -17.66 -18.04 -8.30
C LEU A 525 -18.30 -17.22 -7.17
N VAL A 526 -17.54 -16.84 -6.13
CA VAL A 526 -18.07 -16.04 -5.02
C VAL A 526 -18.35 -14.61 -5.48
N SER A 527 -19.63 -14.21 -5.41
CA SER A 527 -20.08 -12.84 -5.67
C SER A 527 -19.91 -11.96 -4.45
N ASP A 528 -19.76 -10.66 -4.70
CA ASP A 528 -19.84 -9.56 -3.74
C ASP A 528 -21.19 -9.46 -3.01
N MET A 529 -22.25 -10.11 -3.53
CA MET A 529 -23.58 -10.22 -2.89
C MET A 529 -24.04 -11.68 -2.86
N SER A 530 -23.27 -12.51 -2.16
CA SER A 530 -23.50 -13.96 -2.11
C SER A 530 -24.79 -14.32 -1.34
N ARG A 531 -25.45 -15.38 -1.79
CA ARG A 531 -26.49 -16.09 -1.03
C ARG A 531 -25.84 -17.28 -0.36
N SER A 532 -26.06 -17.46 0.95
CA SER A 532 -25.68 -18.68 1.65
C SER A 532 -26.89 -19.58 1.81
N GLN A 533 -26.74 -20.88 1.58
CA GLN A 533 -27.87 -21.80 1.69
C GLN A 533 -28.34 -22.02 3.14
N GLY A 534 -27.49 -21.71 4.12
CA GLY A 534 -27.83 -21.70 5.55
C GLY A 534 -28.38 -20.36 6.07
N HIS A 535 -28.66 -19.37 5.22
CA HIS A 535 -29.24 -18.09 5.65
C HIS A 535 -29.99 -17.36 4.53
N GLU A 536 -31.22 -16.91 4.81
CA GLU A 536 -32.13 -16.38 3.78
C GLU A 536 -31.69 -15.03 3.18
N HIS A 537 -31.08 -14.15 3.98
CA HIS A 537 -30.65 -12.84 3.50
C HIS A 537 -29.35 -12.93 2.70
N ARG A 538 -29.15 -11.95 1.80
CA ARG A 538 -27.86 -11.75 1.14
C ARG A 538 -26.81 -11.34 2.16
N ILE A 539 -25.62 -11.90 2.01
CA ILE A 539 -24.45 -11.55 2.81
C ILE A 539 -23.43 -10.82 1.94
N TYR A 540 -22.71 -9.89 2.55
CA TYR A 540 -21.79 -9.01 1.86
C TYR A 540 -20.40 -8.99 2.51
N PRO A 541 -19.34 -8.78 1.74
CA PRO A 541 -17.97 -8.79 2.25
C PRO A 541 -17.67 -7.58 3.12
N PHE A 542 -17.35 -7.85 4.37
CA PHE A 542 -17.06 -6.88 5.42
C PHE A 542 -15.64 -7.08 5.98
N LEU A 543 -14.91 -5.97 6.11
CA LEU A 543 -13.60 -5.94 6.75
C LEU A 543 -13.72 -5.15 8.07
N SER A 544 -13.53 -5.85 9.17
CA SER A 544 -13.56 -5.29 10.52
C SER A 544 -12.19 -4.76 10.92
N GLU A 545 -12.16 -3.66 11.67
CA GLU A 545 -10.93 -3.11 12.26
C GLU A 545 -10.46 -3.93 13.48
N HIS A 546 -11.36 -4.70 14.09
CA HIS A 546 -11.12 -5.61 15.21
C HIS A 546 -11.60 -7.03 14.89
N ALA A 547 -10.95 -8.06 15.44
CA ALA A 547 -11.29 -9.47 15.21
C ALA A 547 -12.51 -9.92 16.06
N ASP A 548 -13.58 -9.15 16.02
CA ASP A 548 -14.75 -9.33 16.89
C ASP A 548 -15.92 -10.03 16.16
N GLN A 549 -15.79 -10.25 14.85
CA GLN A 549 -16.82 -10.91 14.05
C GLN A 549 -16.63 -12.43 14.11
N VAL A 550 -17.54 -13.11 14.82
CA VAL A 550 -17.55 -14.56 14.98
C VAL A 550 -18.33 -15.20 13.83
N CYS A 551 -17.74 -16.19 13.18
CA CYS A 551 -18.38 -16.94 12.10
C CYS A 551 -19.42 -17.92 12.62
N SER A 552 -20.66 -17.80 12.16
CA SER A 552 -21.80 -18.64 12.51
C SER A 552 -21.64 -20.12 12.11
N ALA A 553 -20.66 -20.46 11.27
CA ALA A 553 -20.40 -21.84 10.85
C ALA A 553 -19.35 -22.57 11.69
N CYS A 554 -18.44 -21.86 12.36
CA CYS A 554 -17.29 -22.47 13.03
C CYS A 554 -16.83 -21.79 14.31
N ASP A 555 -17.55 -20.78 14.78
CA ASP A 555 -17.32 -20.00 16.01
C ASP A 555 -15.91 -19.43 16.16
N LYS A 556 -15.19 -19.23 15.04
CA LYS A 556 -13.89 -18.54 15.03
C LYS A 556 -14.07 -17.10 14.57
N SER A 557 -13.20 -16.20 15.04
CA SER A 557 -13.19 -14.82 14.62
C SER A 557 -12.11 -14.53 13.56
N THR A 558 -12.42 -13.61 12.64
CA THR A 558 -11.48 -13.09 11.66
C THR A 558 -11.76 -11.61 11.39
N TYR A 559 -10.78 -10.93 10.78
CA TYR A 559 -10.94 -9.56 10.31
C TYR A 559 -11.81 -9.46 9.05
N PHE A 560 -11.91 -10.51 8.24
CA PHE A 560 -12.66 -10.51 6.98
C PHE A 560 -13.74 -11.60 6.97
N THR A 561 -15.00 -11.18 6.86
CA THR A 561 -16.19 -12.04 6.89
C THR A 561 -17.23 -11.56 5.88
N PHE A 562 -18.18 -12.43 5.55
CA PHE A 562 -19.41 -12.06 4.86
C PHE A 562 -20.49 -11.85 5.92
N LYS A 563 -21.03 -10.64 6.01
CA LYS A 563 -21.97 -10.20 7.02
C LYS A 563 -23.37 -10.03 6.46
N CYS A 564 -24.39 -10.36 7.25
CA CYS A 564 -25.77 -9.99 6.97
C CYS A 564 -26.09 -8.59 7.52
N LYS A 565 -26.86 -7.79 6.78
CA LYS A 565 -27.32 -6.46 7.23
C LYS A 565 -28.43 -6.56 8.30
N HIS A 566 -29.28 -7.57 8.19
CA HIS A 566 -30.52 -7.69 8.96
C HIS A 566 -30.37 -8.52 10.25
N CYS A 567 -29.30 -9.31 10.37
CA CYS A 567 -29.04 -10.12 11.56
C CYS A 567 -27.55 -10.24 11.84
N SER A 568 -27.20 -10.79 13.00
CA SER A 568 -25.82 -11.02 13.44
C SER A 568 -25.14 -12.22 12.76
N PHE A 569 -25.61 -12.62 11.57
CA PHE A 569 -25.07 -13.76 10.84
C PHE A 569 -23.80 -13.34 10.06
N ASN A 570 -22.70 -14.03 10.33
CA ASN A 570 -21.41 -13.79 9.69
C ASN A 570 -20.81 -15.11 9.23
N LEU A 571 -20.15 -15.13 8.07
CA LEU A 571 -19.45 -16.31 7.56
C LEU A 571 -18.02 -15.98 7.14
N HIS A 572 -17.08 -16.85 7.48
CA HIS A 572 -15.79 -16.83 6.80
C HIS A 572 -15.97 -17.16 5.33
N LEU A 573 -15.11 -16.58 4.48
CA LEU A 573 -15.04 -16.93 3.06
C LEU A 573 -14.75 -18.43 2.86
N ASN A 574 -13.96 -19.06 3.75
CA ASN A 574 -13.70 -20.50 3.70
C ASN A 574 -14.92 -21.34 4.06
N CYS A 575 -15.76 -20.85 4.99
CA CYS A 575 -17.01 -21.50 5.36
C CYS A 575 -18.06 -21.34 4.26
N LEU A 576 -18.11 -20.16 3.62
CA LEU A 576 -18.98 -19.87 2.49
C LEU A 576 -18.66 -20.74 1.25
N THR A 577 -17.39 -21.10 1.06
CA THR A 577 -16.93 -21.90 -0.09
C THR A 577 -16.90 -23.41 0.17
N LEU A 578 -17.48 -23.87 1.29
CA LEU A 578 -17.64 -25.29 1.56
C LEU A 578 -18.56 -25.94 0.51
N PRO A 579 -18.18 -27.11 -0.04
CA PRO A 579 -19.04 -27.85 -0.95
C PRO A 579 -20.38 -28.22 -0.30
N LEU A 580 -21.48 -28.10 -1.01
CA LEU A 580 -22.78 -28.57 -0.51
C LEU A 580 -22.81 -30.09 -0.36
N THR A 581 -22.16 -30.78 -1.28
CA THR A 581 -22.02 -32.23 -1.26
C THR A 581 -20.54 -32.60 -1.32
N ALA A 582 -20.17 -33.59 -0.51
CA ALA A 582 -18.80 -34.11 -0.44
C ALA A 582 -18.82 -35.61 -0.20
N GLN A 583 -17.81 -36.32 -0.69
CA GLN A 583 -17.66 -37.76 -0.48
C GLN A 583 -16.36 -38.03 0.26
N HIS A 584 -16.44 -38.83 1.30
CA HIS A 584 -15.28 -39.27 2.07
C HIS A 584 -14.90 -40.71 1.67
N ARG A 585 -13.62 -40.92 1.32
CA ARG A 585 -12.94 -42.23 1.14
C ARG A 585 -13.83 -43.40 0.65
N SER A 586 -14.34 -43.29 -0.57
CA SER A 586 -15.03 -44.40 -1.29
C SER A 586 -16.37 -44.87 -0.71
N GLU A 587 -17.03 -44.07 0.14
CA GLU A 587 -18.44 -44.28 0.52
C GLU A 587 -19.36 -44.23 -0.71
N VAL A 588 -20.33 -45.13 -0.84
CA VAL A 588 -21.29 -45.13 -1.96
C VAL A 588 -22.19 -43.88 -1.94
N HIS A 589 -22.43 -43.31 -0.76
CA HIS A 589 -23.37 -42.20 -0.57
C HIS A 589 -22.64 -40.87 -0.27
N PRO A 590 -23.00 -39.76 -0.94
CA PRO A 590 -22.42 -38.45 -0.65
C PRO A 590 -22.99 -37.85 0.65
N PHE A 591 -22.15 -37.15 1.39
CA PHE A 591 -22.57 -36.32 2.51
C PHE A 591 -23.10 -34.97 2.03
N THR A 592 -24.10 -34.45 2.73
CA THR A 592 -24.70 -33.12 2.51
C THR A 592 -24.35 -32.17 3.66
N LEU A 593 -23.94 -30.94 3.33
CA LEU A 593 -23.62 -29.91 4.31
C LEU A 593 -24.90 -29.42 5.02
N THR A 594 -24.87 -29.42 6.34
CA THR A 594 -26.00 -29.10 7.23
C THR A 594 -25.61 -27.95 8.16
N TYR A 595 -26.56 -27.04 8.41
CA TYR A 595 -26.30 -25.71 8.96
C TYR A 595 -26.75 -25.53 10.42
N HIS A 596 -27.82 -26.23 10.85
CA HIS A 596 -28.37 -26.20 12.21
C HIS A 596 -29.03 -27.55 12.56
N ASP A 597 -29.03 -27.92 13.85
CA ASP A 597 -29.71 -29.09 14.42
C ASP A 597 -31.17 -28.74 14.83
N ASP A 598 -31.92 -28.01 14.00
CA ASP A 598 -33.31 -27.63 14.34
C ASP A 598 -34.33 -28.76 14.10
N ASN A 599 -33.88 -29.91 13.59
CA ASN A 599 -34.66 -31.14 13.53
C ASN A 599 -34.27 -32.02 14.71
N ASP A 600 -35.21 -32.27 15.62
CA ASP A 600 -35.11 -33.18 16.78
C ASP A 600 -34.62 -34.62 16.46
N ASN A 601 -34.46 -34.96 15.17
CA ASN A 601 -33.95 -36.24 14.70
C ASN A 601 -32.40 -36.34 14.65
N TYR A 602 -31.67 -35.22 14.65
CA TYR A 602 -30.20 -35.22 14.54
C TYR A 602 -29.48 -34.84 15.84
N SER A 603 -30.25 -34.38 16.83
CA SER A 603 -29.78 -34.01 18.18
C SER A 603 -29.18 -35.16 18.97
N GLU A 604 -29.33 -36.42 18.54
CA GLU A 604 -28.69 -37.58 19.18
C GLU A 604 -27.23 -37.81 18.69
N ASN A 605 -26.82 -37.19 17.58
CA ASN A 605 -25.50 -37.39 16.96
C ASN A 605 -24.50 -36.30 17.39
N HIS A 606 -24.10 -36.35 18.67
CA HIS A 606 -23.10 -35.45 19.26
C HIS A 606 -21.66 -35.78 18.89
N TYR A 607 -21.40 -36.86 18.17
CA TYR A 607 -20.06 -37.30 17.80
C TYR A 607 -19.86 -37.30 16.29
N CYS A 608 -18.61 -37.12 15.87
CA CYS A 608 -18.20 -37.29 14.49
C CYS A 608 -17.87 -38.76 14.24
N ASP A 609 -18.59 -39.43 13.34
CA ASP A 609 -18.42 -40.86 13.04
C ASP A 609 -17.08 -41.21 12.39
N ILE A 610 -16.33 -40.21 11.92
CA ILE A 610 -15.02 -40.42 11.29
C ILE A 610 -13.87 -40.39 12.31
N CYS A 611 -13.95 -39.48 13.29
CA CYS A 611 -12.86 -39.28 14.26
C CYS A 611 -13.23 -39.61 15.70
N GLU A 612 -14.49 -39.99 15.93
CA GLU A 612 -15.07 -40.36 17.22
C GLU A 612 -14.95 -39.26 18.28
N LYS A 613 -14.79 -38.00 17.86
CA LYS A 613 -14.74 -36.84 18.76
C LYS A 613 -16.06 -36.09 18.76
N GLU A 614 -16.34 -35.46 19.89
CA GLU A 614 -17.53 -34.63 20.07
C GLU A 614 -17.60 -33.49 19.03
N ARG A 615 -18.82 -33.23 18.55
CA ARG A 615 -19.16 -32.17 17.61
C ARG A 615 -19.86 -31.05 18.39
N ASN A 616 -19.50 -29.82 18.06
CA ASN A 616 -20.26 -28.66 18.52
C ASN A 616 -21.59 -28.58 17.72
N PRO A 617 -22.76 -28.63 18.38
CA PRO A 617 -24.06 -28.54 17.70
C PRO A 617 -24.27 -27.25 16.90
N LYS A 618 -23.57 -26.16 17.25
CA LYS A 618 -23.66 -24.87 16.56
C LYS A 618 -22.84 -24.82 15.28
N HIS A 619 -21.88 -25.73 15.09
CA HIS A 619 -21.02 -25.73 13.91
C HIS A 619 -21.69 -26.46 12.75
N TRP A 620 -21.40 -25.99 11.54
CA TRP A 620 -21.79 -26.69 10.33
C TRP A 620 -21.09 -28.05 10.24
N PHE A 621 -21.79 -29.04 9.72
CA PHE A 621 -21.32 -30.42 9.63
C PHE A 621 -21.86 -31.11 8.37
N TYR A 622 -21.28 -32.26 8.03
CA TYR A 622 -21.75 -33.08 6.92
C TYR A 622 -22.55 -34.24 7.46
N HIS A 623 -23.71 -34.50 6.85
CA HIS A 623 -24.58 -35.62 7.19
C HIS A 623 -24.92 -36.44 5.95
N CYS A 624 -24.88 -37.76 6.08
CA CYS A 624 -25.33 -38.70 5.07
C CYS A 624 -26.62 -39.38 5.55
N SER A 625 -27.76 -39.04 4.94
CA SER A 625 -29.06 -39.59 5.34
C SER A 625 -29.19 -41.09 5.05
N ALA A 626 -28.48 -41.61 4.05
CA ALA A 626 -28.52 -43.02 3.67
C ALA A 626 -27.75 -43.91 4.66
N CYS A 627 -26.60 -43.43 5.16
CA CYS A 627 -25.80 -44.14 6.14
C CYS A 627 -26.14 -43.75 7.59
N ASN A 628 -26.95 -42.71 7.79
CA ASN A 628 -27.18 -42.03 9.06
C ASN A 628 -25.89 -41.59 9.77
N THR A 629 -24.88 -41.16 9.01
CA THR A 629 -23.58 -40.76 9.55
C THR A 629 -23.40 -39.25 9.54
N SER A 630 -22.83 -38.71 10.61
CA SER A 630 -22.56 -37.29 10.83
C SER A 630 -21.08 -37.07 11.12
N ALA A 631 -20.47 -36.09 10.43
CA ALA A 631 -19.04 -35.85 10.57
C ALA A 631 -18.67 -34.36 10.50
N HIS A 632 -17.57 -33.99 11.16
CA HIS A 632 -17.02 -32.64 11.08
C HIS A 632 -16.68 -32.29 9.63
N THR A 633 -16.86 -31.02 9.24
CA THR A 633 -16.50 -30.51 7.90
C THR A 633 -15.08 -30.86 7.48
N LYS A 634 -14.12 -30.73 8.40
CA LYS A 634 -12.72 -31.09 8.18
C LYS A 634 -12.46 -32.59 8.06
N CYS A 635 -13.25 -33.43 8.72
CA CYS A 635 -13.08 -34.88 8.64
C CYS A 635 -13.54 -35.40 7.27
N VAL A 636 -14.68 -34.93 6.77
CA VAL A 636 -15.17 -35.30 5.43
C VAL A 636 -14.28 -34.75 4.32
N LEU A 637 -13.90 -33.46 4.40
CA LEU A 637 -13.12 -32.79 3.36
C LEU A 637 -11.61 -33.05 3.45
N GLY A 638 -11.04 -33.42 4.60
CA GLY A 638 -9.59 -33.66 4.75
C GLY A 638 -8.68 -32.50 4.27
N GLU A 639 -7.38 -32.76 4.19
CA GLU A 639 -6.40 -31.78 3.69
C GLU A 639 -6.23 -31.83 2.16
N TYR A 640 -6.45 -33.01 1.54
CA TYR A 640 -6.11 -33.27 0.12
C TYR A 640 -7.32 -33.64 -0.76
N SER A 641 -8.56 -33.34 -0.34
CA SER A 641 -9.74 -33.78 -1.12
C SER A 641 -9.86 -33.13 -2.48
N PHE A 642 -9.35 -31.91 -2.65
CA PHE A 642 -9.39 -31.19 -3.91
C PHE A 642 -8.17 -31.49 -4.80
N ILE A 643 -7.53 -32.64 -4.63
CA ILE A 643 -6.51 -33.14 -5.56
C ILE A 643 -7.07 -34.36 -6.27
N LYS A 644 -7.04 -34.35 -7.59
CA LYS A 644 -7.46 -35.48 -8.42
C LYS A 644 -6.37 -36.56 -8.36
N SER A 645 -6.77 -37.79 -8.09
CA SER A 645 -5.88 -38.95 -8.26
C SER A 645 -5.51 -39.07 -9.75
N GLY A 646 -4.24 -39.27 -10.06
CA GLY A 646 -3.76 -39.29 -11.44
C GLY A 646 -3.08 -37.98 -11.89
N THR A 647 -3.16 -36.89 -11.13
CA THR A 647 -2.46 -35.65 -11.48
C THR A 647 -0.95 -35.86 -11.52
N ILE A 648 -0.32 -35.41 -12.61
CA ILE A 648 1.12 -35.53 -12.85
C ILE A 648 1.88 -34.40 -12.12
N TYR A 649 2.99 -34.76 -11.49
CA TYR A 649 3.89 -33.84 -10.80
C TYR A 649 5.34 -34.10 -11.26
N THR A 650 6.02 -33.08 -11.76
CA THR A 650 7.33 -33.19 -12.41
C THR A 650 8.44 -32.59 -11.53
N ASP A 651 8.87 -33.34 -10.52
CA ASP A 651 9.93 -32.96 -9.57
C ASP A 651 10.90 -34.14 -9.29
N HIS A 652 10.96 -35.04 -10.27
CA HIS A 652 11.77 -36.24 -10.31
C HIS A 652 12.09 -36.51 -11.79
N PRO A 653 13.19 -37.20 -12.14
CA PRO A 653 13.54 -37.52 -13.53
C PRO A 653 12.42 -38.24 -14.30
N HIS A 654 11.47 -38.85 -13.58
CA HIS A 654 10.27 -39.45 -14.11
C HIS A 654 9.02 -38.71 -13.57
N PRO A 655 7.94 -38.60 -14.35
CA PRO A 655 6.68 -38.00 -13.89
C PRO A 655 6.11 -38.81 -12.72
N LEU A 656 5.87 -38.12 -11.59
CA LEU A 656 5.18 -38.69 -10.44
C LEU A 656 3.68 -38.49 -10.61
N THR A 657 2.90 -39.43 -10.10
CA THR A 657 1.44 -39.40 -10.15
C THR A 657 0.91 -39.28 -8.72
N CYS A 658 -0.07 -38.39 -8.51
CA CYS A 658 -0.78 -38.29 -7.24
C CYS A 658 -1.68 -39.52 -7.04
N VAL A 659 -1.52 -40.23 -5.92
CA VAL A 659 -2.32 -41.40 -5.56
C VAL A 659 -2.84 -41.23 -4.14
N LYS A 660 -4.17 -41.33 -3.98
CA LYS A 660 -4.85 -41.45 -2.68
C LYS A 660 -5.00 -42.94 -2.36
N ARG A 661 -4.43 -43.43 -1.24
CA ARG A 661 -4.41 -44.86 -0.91
C ARG A 661 -5.39 -45.19 0.23
N VAL A 662 -6.06 -46.35 0.12
CA VAL A 662 -7.04 -46.85 1.11
C VAL A 662 -6.68 -48.24 1.64
N GLN A 663 -5.95 -49.08 0.89
CA GLN A 663 -5.74 -50.50 1.22
C GLN A 663 -4.28 -50.95 1.43
N TYR A 664 -3.29 -50.29 0.83
CA TYR A 664 -1.89 -50.72 0.84
C TYR A 664 -0.99 -49.53 1.12
N TYR A 665 -0.86 -49.16 2.40
CA TYR A 665 -0.08 -47.99 2.84
C TYR A 665 1.43 -48.26 2.64
N PRO A 666 2.09 -47.65 1.65
CA PRO A 666 3.52 -47.86 1.40
C PRO A 666 4.36 -46.99 2.33
N GLU A 667 5.61 -47.37 2.58
CA GLU A 667 6.55 -46.51 3.29
C GLU A 667 7.07 -45.38 2.38
N CYS A 668 7.06 -44.16 2.91
CA CYS A 668 7.67 -43.03 2.23
C CYS A 668 9.19 -43.17 2.24
N GLN A 669 9.81 -43.08 1.05
CA GLN A 669 11.26 -43.18 0.91
C GLN A 669 12.07 -42.03 1.55
N ILE A 670 11.42 -40.92 1.92
CA ILE A 670 12.08 -39.78 2.58
C ILE A 670 12.01 -39.88 4.10
N CYS A 671 10.82 -40.14 4.66
CA CYS A 671 10.63 -40.11 6.12
C CYS A 671 10.42 -41.48 6.78
N GLY A 672 10.32 -42.55 5.99
CA GLY A 672 10.10 -43.93 6.46
C GLY A 672 8.71 -44.21 7.03
N LYS A 673 7.80 -43.22 7.09
CA LYS A 673 6.43 -43.40 7.59
C LYS A 673 5.49 -43.89 6.49
N LEU A 674 4.43 -44.58 6.89
CA LEU A 674 3.38 -45.05 5.98
C LEU A 674 2.63 -43.87 5.33
N CYS A 675 2.39 -43.94 4.03
CA CYS A 675 1.60 -42.97 3.27
C CYS A 675 0.11 -43.28 3.43
N LEU A 676 -0.50 -42.71 4.48
CA LEU A 676 -1.93 -42.88 4.81
C LEU A 676 -2.88 -42.01 3.99
N ASP A 677 -2.38 -40.90 3.42
CA ASP A 677 -3.19 -39.91 2.70
C ASP A 677 -2.73 -39.75 1.25
N LEU A 678 -2.26 -38.55 0.85
CA LEU A 678 -1.77 -38.29 -0.49
C LEU A 678 -0.30 -38.69 -0.64
N SER A 679 -0.01 -39.51 -1.65
CA SER A 679 1.34 -39.93 -2.03
C SER A 679 1.66 -39.59 -3.49
N LEU A 680 2.94 -39.36 -3.75
CA LEU A 680 3.50 -39.21 -5.10
C LEU A 680 4.19 -40.51 -5.48
N GLU A 681 3.76 -41.13 -6.57
CA GLU A 681 4.25 -42.42 -7.05
C GLU A 681 4.77 -42.33 -8.48
N CYS A 682 5.97 -42.87 -8.70
CA CYS A 682 6.49 -43.07 -10.05
C CYS A 682 5.88 -44.34 -10.66
N LYS A 683 5.23 -44.20 -11.82
CA LYS A 683 4.68 -45.36 -12.56
C LYS A 683 5.66 -45.95 -13.59
N THR A 684 6.88 -45.41 -13.70
CA THR A 684 7.89 -45.91 -14.62
C THR A 684 8.41 -47.27 -14.16
N ILE A 685 8.43 -48.24 -15.08
CA ILE A 685 8.92 -49.60 -14.83
C ILE A 685 10.35 -49.53 -14.27
N GLY A 686 10.59 -50.18 -13.13
CA GLY A 686 11.89 -50.22 -12.44
C GLY A 686 12.15 -49.08 -11.44
N CYS A 687 11.23 -48.13 -11.27
CA CYS A 687 11.36 -47.04 -10.31
C CYS A 687 10.30 -47.15 -9.21
N SER A 688 10.68 -47.65 -8.03
CA SER A 688 9.79 -47.81 -6.86
C SER A 688 9.60 -46.51 -6.04
N TYR A 689 9.78 -45.36 -6.67
CA TYR A 689 9.81 -44.07 -5.97
C TYR A 689 8.43 -43.68 -5.46
N ILE A 690 8.26 -43.70 -4.13
CA ILE A 690 7.02 -43.32 -3.43
C ILE A 690 7.37 -42.40 -2.26
N VAL A 691 6.73 -41.24 -2.21
CA VAL A 691 6.97 -40.24 -1.16
C VAL A 691 5.68 -39.53 -0.74
N HIS A 692 5.62 -39.08 0.52
CA HIS A 692 4.57 -38.14 0.93
C HIS A 692 4.67 -36.86 0.13
N TRP A 693 3.51 -36.26 -0.15
CA TRP A 693 3.44 -34.93 -0.73
C TRP A 693 4.20 -33.88 0.12
N GLU A 694 4.03 -33.90 1.45
CA GLU A 694 4.67 -32.94 2.36
C GLU A 694 6.20 -33.08 2.41
N CYS A 695 6.70 -34.32 2.35
CA CYS A 695 8.14 -34.59 2.35
C CYS A 695 8.82 -33.98 1.12
N LYS A 696 8.09 -33.82 0.01
CA LYS A 696 8.58 -33.16 -1.20
C LYS A 696 8.42 -31.65 -1.19
N ARG A 697 7.32 -31.13 -0.64
CA ARG A 697 7.07 -29.67 -0.58
C ARG A 697 8.07 -28.92 0.31
N GLY A 698 8.75 -29.62 1.22
CA GLY A 698 9.68 -29.04 2.20
C GLY A 698 8.94 -28.32 3.33
N LYS A 699 9.44 -28.43 4.57
CA LYS A 699 8.92 -27.68 5.73
C LYS A 699 9.21 -26.18 5.56
N ARG A 700 8.42 -25.44 4.77
CA ARG A 700 8.32 -23.98 4.90
C ARG A 700 7.28 -23.66 5.99
N GLY A 701 7.82 -23.30 7.16
CA GLY A 701 7.21 -22.77 8.39
C GLY A 701 5.69 -22.63 8.48
N LEU A 702 5.06 -23.56 9.20
CA LEU A 702 3.97 -23.24 10.12
C LEU A 702 4.59 -22.53 11.35
N HIS A 703 4.94 -21.25 11.22
CA HIS A 703 4.94 -20.38 12.39
C HIS A 703 3.48 -19.99 12.63
N ILE A 704 2.81 -20.80 13.45
CA ILE A 704 1.61 -20.38 14.15
C ILE A 704 2.09 -19.31 15.12
N ALA A 705 1.75 -18.05 14.83
CA ALA A 705 1.82 -17.00 15.83
C ALA A 705 0.90 -17.40 17.00
N GLN A 706 1.48 -17.51 18.19
CA GLN A 706 0.74 -17.36 19.43
C GLN A 706 0.28 -15.90 19.58
#